data_AF-A0A846CAX9-F1
#
_entry.id   AF-A0A846CAX9-F1
#
_cell.length_a   1.000
_cell.length_b   1.000
_cell.length_c   1.000
_cell.angle_alpha   90.00
_cell.angle_beta   90.00
_cell.angle_gamma   90.00
#
_symmetry.space_group_name_H-M   'P 1'
#
loop_
_entity.id
_entity.type
_entity.pdbx_description
1 polymer ?
#
loop_
_entity_poly.entity_id
_entity_poly.type
_entity_poly.pdbx_seq_one_letter_code
_entity_poly.pdbx_strand_id
1 'polypeptide(L)'
;MNSESALKLLLIDNDPIFRMGLKFSCEQFPDLEIVFETEVGADALKNIQNFIAEDNNFLVILDIETNNLIPQTTEEITVSGIDFCQQLKTSYPQLPILLLTSLQDTLLLTLLRDLGVNGYCLKGISISELVIILRQIANGQSYWVNISGVETIQEKSARPTNLGLRVQTKKFFNNLLDNVCKSGVKQIDSSLSEVTSQLNERVKNLDRNNLNSLLNVAITSGQRRELLTARWILSHLSPKSVNAQKQQQATDVNGDNFVYSNLRNMTELPTQKIINSVNNDEQVVLRINSEFVSPTTTEAMNLQTALFESTIAKLNSNLINLSGLPMEIDILRGSKKQELIYIALCKFEDILDELRTASILMEEIPKQRYEIVQNLWEFTTKFFVGEYYQLEISNGMGIVNAFAEEIKVEVMPVLLNDADNVHKFILDKIPLVEELISYLLFQVPLVVDNVSFAVGTPEAMERSEALLQNLLISIANAVIQPLLNNFADVEEIKEDFYSRQLLSTRDIEKFRNRLSWKYRIEEYIEEPKEIFESNFSLFVLNERGIKKISIYSPRRHELAKLSGIPLTVTLLLETRDAIAPGIRATVSFIGSGVVYLLTQVIGRGIGLIGRGIIQGVGSSFQDAKFGRNNNMGEARKSQQGSRRQKGSI
;
A
#
# COMPACT_ATOMS: atom_id res chain seq x y z
N MET A 1 30.94 30.57 -43.04
CA MET A 1 29.95 29.87 -42.20
C MET A 1 30.73 29.16 -41.13
N ASN A 2 30.49 29.45 -39.86
CA ASN A 2 31.14 28.71 -38.79
C ASN A 2 30.43 27.36 -38.66
N SER A 3 31.18 26.27 -38.63
CA SER A 3 30.65 24.97 -38.29
C SER A 3 30.40 24.94 -36.78
N GLU A 4 29.18 25.25 -36.35
CA GLU A 4 28.76 24.94 -34.98
C GLU A 4 28.82 23.41 -34.83
N SER A 5 29.57 22.90 -33.85
CA SER A 5 29.68 21.47 -33.61
C SER A 5 28.35 20.95 -33.09
N ALA A 6 27.88 19.82 -33.62
CA ALA A 6 26.68 19.16 -33.12
C ALA A 6 26.81 18.88 -31.61
N LEU A 7 25.74 19.11 -30.86
CA LEU A 7 25.68 18.81 -29.45
C LEU A 7 25.71 17.30 -29.27
N LYS A 8 26.78 16.81 -28.66
CA LYS A 8 26.99 15.38 -28.40
C LYS A 8 26.15 14.95 -27.20
N LEU A 9 25.33 13.94 -27.37
CA LEU A 9 24.42 13.41 -26.35
C LEU A 9 24.91 12.05 -25.88
N LEU A 10 25.04 11.90 -24.57
CA LEU A 10 25.36 10.64 -23.89
C LEU A 10 24.08 10.17 -23.20
N LEU A 11 23.53 9.03 -23.62
CA LEU A 11 22.26 8.51 -23.10
C LEU A 11 22.47 7.37 -22.11
N ILE A 12 21.99 7.55 -20.88
CA ILE A 12 22.06 6.57 -19.79
C ILE A 12 20.62 6.19 -19.42
N ASP A 13 20.20 4.99 -19.83
CA ASP A 13 18.82 4.51 -19.66
C ASP A 13 18.78 2.98 -19.67
N ASN A 14 17.91 2.36 -18.87
CA ASN A 14 17.78 0.90 -18.82
C ASN A 14 16.88 0.31 -19.91
N ASP A 15 16.07 1.11 -20.62
CA ASP A 15 15.13 0.65 -21.64
C ASP A 15 15.72 0.76 -23.07
N PRO A 16 16.09 -0.36 -23.73
CA PRO A 16 16.65 -0.32 -25.09
C PRO A 16 15.64 0.15 -26.15
N ILE A 17 14.34 0.03 -25.92
CA ILE A 17 13.30 0.56 -26.82
C ILE A 17 13.26 2.09 -26.70
N PHE A 18 13.37 2.63 -25.47
CA PHE A 18 13.48 4.07 -25.25
C PHE A 18 14.77 4.64 -25.86
N ARG A 19 15.92 3.97 -25.66
CA ARG A 19 17.21 4.39 -26.26
C ARG A 19 17.12 4.47 -27.80
N MET A 20 16.63 3.40 -28.44
CA MET A 20 16.44 3.36 -29.89
C MET A 20 15.42 4.41 -30.39
N GLY A 21 14.32 4.60 -29.67
CA GLY A 21 13.27 5.58 -30.02
C GLY A 21 13.75 7.02 -29.92
N LEU A 22 14.49 7.37 -28.87
CA LEU A 22 15.09 8.70 -28.71
C LEU A 22 16.16 8.97 -29.78
N LYS A 23 17.01 7.98 -30.08
CA LYS A 23 18.03 8.07 -31.14
C LYS A 23 17.44 8.38 -32.52
N PHE A 24 16.49 7.59 -32.98
CA PHE A 24 15.77 7.82 -34.25
C PHE A 24 15.01 9.16 -34.28
N SER A 25 14.58 9.65 -33.11
CA SER A 25 13.93 10.96 -32.99
C SER A 25 14.93 12.12 -33.05
N CYS A 26 16.14 11.96 -32.51
CA CYS A 26 17.24 12.93 -32.60
C CYS A 26 17.86 13.02 -34.00
N GLU A 27 17.89 11.93 -34.78
CA GLU A 27 18.39 11.89 -36.18
C GLU A 27 17.72 12.91 -37.12
N GLN A 28 16.55 13.45 -36.74
CA GLN A 28 15.84 14.50 -37.49
C GLN A 28 16.35 15.93 -37.21
N PHE A 29 17.31 16.10 -36.29
CA PHE A 29 17.86 17.38 -35.86
C PHE A 29 19.39 17.40 -36.11
N PRO A 30 19.87 17.97 -37.22
CA PRO A 30 21.29 17.89 -37.62
C PRO A 30 22.30 18.54 -36.66
N ASP A 31 21.82 19.26 -35.65
CA ASP A 31 22.61 19.86 -34.57
C ASP A 31 22.72 18.99 -33.31
N LEU A 32 22.12 17.80 -33.29
CA LEU A 32 22.17 16.84 -32.18
C LEU A 32 22.72 15.48 -32.64
N GLU A 33 23.61 14.87 -31.86
CA GLU A 33 24.19 13.55 -32.17
C GLU A 33 24.25 12.68 -30.91
N ILE A 34 23.59 11.51 -30.88
CA ILE A 34 23.76 10.54 -29.78
C ILE A 34 25.04 9.73 -30.03
N VAL A 35 26.16 10.19 -29.47
CA VAL A 35 27.49 9.61 -29.64
C VAL A 35 27.74 8.37 -28.77
N PHE A 36 27.00 8.21 -27.68
CA PHE A 36 27.14 7.08 -26.77
C PHE A 36 25.82 6.75 -26.06
N GLU A 37 25.57 5.46 -25.84
CA GLU A 37 24.40 4.93 -25.14
C GLU A 37 24.81 3.77 -24.23
N THR A 38 24.26 3.72 -23.01
CA THR A 38 24.51 2.61 -22.07
C THR A 38 23.39 2.44 -21.04
N GLU A 39 23.40 1.27 -20.38
CA GLU A 39 22.59 0.90 -19.20
C GLU A 39 23.46 0.65 -17.96
N VAL A 40 24.76 0.99 -18.02
CA VAL A 40 25.73 0.78 -16.94
C VAL A 40 26.51 2.08 -16.68
N GLY A 41 26.40 2.62 -15.46
CA GLY A 41 27.01 3.90 -15.11
C GLY A 41 28.54 3.87 -15.06
N ALA A 42 29.16 2.70 -14.83
CA ALA A 42 30.61 2.55 -14.94
C ALA A 42 31.13 2.81 -16.37
N ASP A 43 30.42 2.33 -17.39
CA ASP A 43 30.75 2.63 -18.79
C ASP A 43 30.42 4.08 -19.14
N ALA A 44 29.36 4.67 -18.56
CA ALA A 44 29.08 6.09 -18.71
C ALA A 44 30.22 6.96 -18.17
N LEU A 45 30.68 6.72 -16.93
CA LEU A 45 31.79 7.45 -16.31
C LEU A 45 33.07 7.39 -17.16
N LYS A 46 33.41 6.20 -17.66
CA LYS A 46 34.57 5.98 -18.54
C LYS A 46 34.45 6.76 -19.85
N ASN A 47 33.27 6.82 -20.47
CA ASN A 47 33.07 7.56 -21.70
C ASN A 47 33.00 9.08 -21.46
N ILE A 48 32.38 9.54 -20.37
CA ILE A 48 32.40 10.95 -19.95
C ILE A 48 33.84 11.43 -19.76
N GLN A 49 34.70 10.63 -19.12
CA GLN A 49 36.12 10.95 -18.98
C GLN A 49 36.84 11.09 -20.34
N ASN A 50 36.52 10.25 -21.32
CA ASN A 50 37.08 10.35 -22.67
C ASN A 50 36.58 11.61 -23.40
N PHE A 51 35.27 11.86 -23.41
CA PHE A 51 34.70 13.02 -24.12
C PHE A 51 35.24 14.34 -23.56
N ILE A 52 35.39 14.49 -22.23
CA ILE A 52 36.01 15.67 -21.61
C ILE A 52 37.45 15.91 -22.08
N ALA A 53 38.18 14.88 -22.50
CA ALA A 53 39.54 15.01 -23.04
C ALA A 53 39.56 15.38 -24.54
N GLU A 54 38.45 15.23 -25.26
CA GLU A 54 38.34 15.45 -26.71
C GLU A 54 37.55 16.72 -27.08
N ASP A 55 36.42 16.99 -26.42
CA ASP A 55 35.48 18.07 -26.76
C ASP A 55 34.60 18.46 -25.55
N ASN A 56 34.35 19.75 -25.36
CA ASN A 56 33.51 20.25 -24.26
C ASN A 56 32.01 20.33 -24.62
N ASN A 57 31.61 20.19 -25.90
CA ASN A 57 30.22 20.35 -26.32
C ASN A 57 29.40 19.04 -26.23
N PHE A 58 29.23 18.51 -25.01
CA PHE A 58 28.43 17.31 -24.77
C PHE A 58 27.53 17.41 -23.53
N LEU A 59 26.43 16.65 -23.53
CA LEU A 59 25.38 16.66 -22.50
C LEU A 59 24.95 15.23 -22.15
N VAL A 60 24.75 14.97 -20.86
CA VAL A 60 24.28 13.67 -20.34
C VAL A 60 22.76 13.69 -20.17
N ILE A 61 22.07 12.77 -20.85
CA ILE A 61 20.66 12.46 -20.63
C ILE A 61 20.61 11.21 -19.75
N LEU A 62 19.99 11.32 -18.58
CA LEU A 62 19.97 10.26 -17.56
C LEU A 62 18.54 9.96 -17.13
N ASP A 63 18.10 8.71 -17.24
CA ASP A 63 17.03 8.22 -16.37
C ASP A 63 17.64 7.79 -15.03
N ILE A 64 17.23 8.46 -13.94
CA ILE A 64 17.70 8.13 -12.59
C ILE A 64 17.12 6.79 -12.08
N GLU A 65 16.07 6.27 -12.71
CA GLU A 65 15.51 4.94 -12.44
C GLU A 65 16.29 3.81 -13.17
N THR A 66 17.48 4.13 -13.73
CA THR A 66 18.42 3.17 -14.34
C THR A 66 19.09 2.30 -13.27
N ASN A 67 19.06 0.99 -13.46
CA ASN A 67 19.81 0.05 -12.62
C ASN A 67 21.31 0.08 -12.97
N ASN A 68 22.19 -0.31 -12.06
CA ASN A 68 23.64 -0.42 -12.30
C ASN A 68 24.35 0.92 -12.60
N LEU A 69 23.84 2.04 -12.10
CA LEU A 69 24.56 3.33 -12.17
C LEU A 69 25.84 3.31 -11.33
N ILE A 70 25.82 2.67 -10.15
CA ILE A 70 26.99 2.44 -9.31
C ILE A 70 27.25 0.93 -9.16
N PRO A 71 28.48 0.43 -9.41
CA PRO A 71 28.86 -0.93 -9.03
C PRO A 71 28.95 -1.09 -7.51
N GLN A 72 28.41 -2.20 -6.98
CA GLN A 72 28.52 -2.66 -5.57
C GLN A 72 27.57 -2.02 -4.53
N THR A 73 26.54 -1.26 -4.91
CA THR A 73 25.49 -0.81 -3.97
C THR A 73 24.24 -1.70 -4.03
N THR A 74 23.86 -2.33 -2.91
CA THR A 74 22.57 -3.03 -2.71
C THR A 74 21.47 -2.09 -2.21
N GLU A 75 21.50 -0.83 -2.65
CA GLU A 75 20.63 0.24 -2.18
C GLU A 75 19.47 0.48 -3.14
N GLU A 76 18.47 1.27 -2.73
CA GLU A 76 17.35 1.62 -3.61
C GLU A 76 17.84 2.32 -4.89
N ILE A 77 17.20 2.04 -6.02
CA ILE A 77 17.58 2.53 -7.36
C ILE A 77 17.70 4.07 -7.37
N THR A 78 16.77 4.73 -6.68
CA THR A 78 16.76 6.17 -6.40
C THR A 78 18.00 6.67 -5.68
N VAL A 79 18.51 5.95 -4.67
CA VAL A 79 19.73 6.31 -3.94
C VAL A 79 20.96 6.13 -4.82
N SER A 80 21.08 4.99 -5.52
CA SER A 80 22.16 4.74 -6.48
C SER A 80 22.22 5.82 -7.56
N GLY A 81 21.06 6.30 -8.03
CA GLY A 81 20.95 7.41 -8.98
C GLY A 81 21.28 8.80 -8.41
N ILE A 82 20.95 9.09 -7.15
CA ILE A 82 21.35 10.33 -6.46
C ILE A 82 22.87 10.35 -6.29
N ASP A 83 23.45 9.28 -5.78
CA ASP A 83 24.90 9.17 -5.56
C ASP A 83 25.67 9.22 -6.88
N PHE A 84 25.13 8.68 -7.98
CA PHE A 84 25.71 8.79 -9.31
C PHE A 84 25.69 10.26 -9.81
N CYS A 85 24.58 10.98 -9.60
CA CYS A 85 24.51 12.41 -9.89
C CYS A 85 25.50 13.23 -9.03
N GLN A 86 25.62 12.89 -7.73
CA GLN A 86 26.56 13.52 -6.81
C GLN A 86 28.02 13.24 -7.22
N GLN A 87 28.35 12.01 -7.62
CA GLN A 87 29.67 11.63 -8.12
C GLN A 87 30.01 12.41 -9.39
N LEU A 88 29.11 12.43 -10.37
CA LEU A 88 29.28 13.20 -11.61
C LEU A 88 29.49 14.69 -11.34
N LYS A 89 28.69 15.30 -10.46
CA LYS A 89 28.80 16.73 -10.13
C LYS A 89 30.00 17.06 -9.24
N THR A 90 30.48 16.12 -8.43
CA THR A 90 31.72 16.28 -7.65
C THR A 90 32.96 16.20 -8.54
N SER A 91 33.01 15.24 -9.47
CA SER A 91 34.13 15.10 -10.41
C SER A 91 34.11 16.14 -11.53
N TYR A 92 32.92 16.52 -12.01
CA TYR A 92 32.72 17.37 -13.18
C TYR A 92 31.62 18.44 -12.93
N PRO A 93 31.88 19.48 -12.11
CA PRO A 93 30.84 20.43 -11.68
C PRO A 93 30.10 21.14 -12.82
N GLN A 94 30.77 21.38 -13.95
CA GLN A 94 30.22 22.07 -15.12
C GLN A 94 29.50 21.15 -16.12
N LEU A 95 29.50 19.82 -15.90
CA LEU A 95 28.87 18.84 -16.78
C LEU A 95 27.35 19.11 -16.90
N PRO A 96 26.80 19.38 -18.09
CA PRO A 96 25.35 19.54 -18.25
C PRO A 96 24.64 18.18 -18.16
N ILE A 97 23.76 18.04 -17.18
CA ILE A 97 22.93 16.84 -16.96
C ILE A 97 21.45 17.20 -17.07
N LEU A 98 20.73 16.47 -17.92
CA LEU A 98 19.27 16.45 -18.01
C LEU A 98 18.73 15.11 -17.49
N LEU A 99 17.87 15.16 -16.48
CA LEU A 99 17.09 14.00 -16.04
C LEU A 99 15.90 13.80 -16.99
N LEU A 100 15.72 12.58 -17.49
CA LEU A 100 14.61 12.21 -18.36
C LEU A 100 14.00 10.90 -17.85
N THR A 101 13.08 11.01 -16.89
CA THR A 101 12.68 9.92 -15.98
C THR A 101 11.16 9.84 -15.79
N SER A 102 10.64 8.76 -15.19
CA SER A 102 9.22 8.65 -14.80
C SER A 102 8.95 9.26 -13.41
N LEU A 103 9.99 9.38 -12.58
CA LEU A 103 9.96 9.87 -11.21
C LEU A 103 9.32 11.27 -11.07
N GLN A 104 8.39 11.42 -10.12
CA GLN A 104 7.70 12.68 -9.80
C GLN A 104 7.90 13.16 -8.36
N ASP A 105 8.80 12.53 -7.58
CA ASP A 105 9.07 12.93 -6.20
C ASP A 105 9.67 14.35 -6.16
N THR A 106 8.91 15.29 -5.60
CA THR A 106 9.30 16.71 -5.56
C THR A 106 10.45 16.98 -4.59
N LEU A 107 10.62 16.19 -3.52
CA LEU A 107 11.75 16.32 -2.59
C LEU A 107 13.04 15.82 -3.26
N LEU A 108 12.97 14.66 -3.92
CA LEU A 108 14.10 14.06 -4.62
C LEU A 108 14.55 14.93 -5.80
N LEU A 109 13.61 15.44 -6.60
CA LEU A 109 13.91 16.39 -7.68
C LEU A 109 14.47 17.73 -7.16
N THR A 110 14.11 18.16 -5.95
CA THR A 110 14.73 19.35 -5.33
C THR A 110 16.17 19.05 -4.90
N LEU A 111 16.42 17.90 -4.26
CA LEU A 111 17.78 17.46 -3.89
C LEU A 111 18.71 17.39 -5.10
N LEU A 112 18.25 16.83 -6.23
CA LEU A 112 19.05 16.76 -7.46
C LEU A 112 19.35 18.13 -8.07
N ARG A 113 18.39 19.07 -8.00
CA ARG A 113 18.63 20.47 -8.39
C ARG A 113 19.70 21.11 -7.50
N ASP A 114 19.62 20.89 -6.20
CA ASP A 114 20.55 21.47 -5.22
C ASP A 114 21.96 20.83 -5.30
N LEU A 115 22.05 19.57 -5.75
CA LEU A 115 23.29 18.91 -6.21
C LEU A 115 23.83 19.46 -7.55
N GLY A 116 23.14 20.43 -8.17
CA GLY A 116 23.60 21.14 -9.36
C GLY A 116 23.20 20.50 -10.70
N VAL A 117 22.25 19.56 -10.74
CA VAL A 117 21.68 19.05 -12.00
C VAL A 117 21.01 20.19 -12.78
N ASN A 118 21.18 20.20 -14.10
CA ASN A 118 20.80 21.34 -14.93
C ASN A 118 19.31 21.33 -15.28
N GLY A 119 18.72 20.16 -15.50
CA GLY A 119 17.27 20.08 -15.74
C GLY A 119 16.63 18.73 -15.53
N TYR A 120 15.30 18.73 -15.62
CA TYR A 120 14.43 17.57 -15.47
C TYR A 120 13.26 17.61 -16.46
N CYS A 121 12.93 16.45 -17.00
CA CYS A 121 11.82 16.18 -17.89
C CYS A 121 11.17 14.83 -17.55
N LEU A 122 9.87 14.72 -17.79
CA LEU A 122 9.16 13.45 -17.73
C LEU A 122 9.37 12.64 -19.02
N LYS A 123 9.61 11.34 -18.89
CA LYS A 123 9.48 10.39 -20.01
C LYS A 123 8.07 10.51 -20.61
N GLY A 124 7.99 10.69 -21.92
CA GLY A 124 6.76 11.01 -22.66
C GLY A 124 6.59 12.47 -23.06
N ILE A 125 7.54 13.36 -22.73
CA ILE A 125 7.64 14.71 -23.31
C ILE A 125 7.76 14.65 -24.85
N SER A 126 7.27 15.68 -25.55
CA SER A 126 7.35 15.72 -27.02
C SER A 126 8.78 15.99 -27.50
N ILE A 127 9.23 15.32 -28.58
CA ILE A 127 10.62 15.47 -29.07
C ILE A 127 10.96 16.93 -29.40
N SER A 128 10.05 17.67 -30.05
CA SER A 128 10.24 19.07 -30.40
C SER A 128 10.47 19.99 -29.20
N GLU A 129 9.90 19.63 -28.05
CA GLU A 129 10.06 20.34 -26.78
C GLU A 129 11.35 19.91 -26.07
N LEU A 130 11.63 18.61 -26.03
CA LEU A 130 12.89 18.05 -25.51
C LEU A 130 14.12 18.65 -26.22
N VAL A 131 14.06 18.82 -27.54
CA VAL A 131 15.12 19.45 -28.34
C VAL A 131 15.35 20.92 -27.96
N ILE A 132 14.29 21.68 -27.62
CA ILE A 132 14.43 23.06 -27.11
C ILE A 132 15.13 23.04 -25.75
N ILE A 133 14.80 22.07 -24.88
CA ILE A 133 15.35 21.93 -23.53
C ILE A 133 16.82 21.51 -23.55
N LEU A 134 17.19 20.57 -24.41
CA LEU A 134 18.58 20.15 -24.65
C LEU A 134 19.44 21.35 -25.09
N ARG A 135 18.95 22.15 -26.04
CA ARG A 135 19.63 23.38 -26.50
C ARG A 135 19.73 24.44 -25.39
N GLN A 136 18.71 24.58 -24.54
CA GLN A 136 18.77 25.50 -23.38
C GLN A 136 19.86 25.08 -22.38
N ILE A 137 19.90 23.80 -22.02
CA ILE A 137 20.86 23.25 -21.05
C ILE A 137 22.30 23.30 -21.58
N ALA A 138 22.51 23.02 -22.87
CA ALA A 138 23.81 23.18 -23.52
C ALA A 138 24.31 24.65 -23.52
N ASN A 139 23.39 25.61 -23.59
CA ASN A 139 23.68 27.05 -23.42
C ASN A 139 23.72 27.50 -21.93
N GLY A 140 24.00 26.56 -21.01
CA GLY A 140 24.18 26.82 -19.59
C GLY A 140 22.92 27.26 -18.83
N GLN A 141 21.73 27.15 -19.42
CA GLN A 141 20.47 27.42 -18.73
C GLN A 141 20.05 26.21 -17.88
N SER A 142 19.07 26.40 -17.00
CA SER A 142 18.40 25.31 -16.29
C SER A 142 16.93 25.20 -16.69
N TYR A 143 16.40 23.97 -16.68
CA TYR A 143 15.00 23.71 -17.08
C TYR A 143 14.34 22.73 -16.11
N TRP A 144 13.32 23.21 -15.39
CA TRP A 144 12.58 22.42 -14.41
C TRP A 144 11.11 22.82 -14.40
N VAL A 145 10.23 21.92 -14.84
CA VAL A 145 8.78 22.18 -14.89
C VAL A 145 8.03 21.41 -13.79
N ASN A 146 6.96 22.03 -13.29
CA ASN A 146 5.96 21.47 -12.37
C ASN A 146 6.36 21.19 -10.90
N ILE A 147 7.48 21.73 -10.39
CA ILE A 147 7.72 21.79 -8.93
C ILE A 147 6.80 22.85 -8.30
N SER A 148 5.62 22.40 -7.84
CA SER A 148 4.59 23.24 -7.22
C SER A 148 4.95 23.58 -5.76
N GLY A 149 5.97 24.41 -5.55
CA GLY A 149 6.43 24.77 -4.20
C GLY A 149 7.19 26.09 -4.04
N VAL A 150 7.82 26.63 -5.11
CA VAL A 150 8.57 27.90 -5.05
C VAL A 150 8.31 28.74 -6.30
N GLU A 151 7.67 29.90 -6.14
CA GLU A 151 7.70 30.97 -7.15
C GLU A 151 9.01 31.76 -7.02
N THR A 152 9.98 31.51 -7.91
CA THR A 152 11.20 32.32 -7.98
C THR A 152 10.86 33.71 -8.52
N ILE A 153 11.17 34.75 -7.75
CA ILE A 153 10.89 36.14 -8.12
C ILE A 153 11.89 36.62 -9.18
N GLN A 154 11.44 36.70 -10.45
CA GLN A 154 11.76 37.81 -11.36
C GLN A 154 10.99 37.74 -12.70
N GLU A 155 10.18 38.77 -12.96
CA GLU A 155 9.83 39.37 -14.26
C GLU A 155 9.22 38.49 -15.40
N LYS A 156 8.25 38.93 -16.23
CA LYS A 156 7.69 40.28 -16.47
C LYS A 156 6.28 40.22 -17.11
N SER A 157 5.43 41.20 -16.77
CA SER A 157 4.35 41.79 -17.60
C SER A 157 3.00 41.07 -17.86
N ALA A 158 1.92 41.88 -17.75
CA ALA A 158 0.55 41.77 -18.30
C ALA A 158 -0.55 40.97 -17.54
N ARG A 159 -1.82 41.40 -17.74
CA ARG A 159 -3.10 41.03 -17.09
C ARG A 159 -4.21 40.94 -18.17
N PRO A 160 -5.50 40.62 -17.87
CA PRO A 160 -6.13 39.59 -17.03
C PRO A 160 -7.02 38.65 -17.92
N THR A 161 -8.04 37.85 -17.56
CA THR A 161 -9.26 38.10 -16.71
C THR A 161 -10.15 36.84 -16.59
N ASN A 162 -10.90 36.70 -15.48
CA ASN A 162 -12.05 35.76 -15.26
C ASN A 162 -11.73 34.24 -15.27
N LEU A 163 -12.38 33.31 -14.54
CA LEU A 163 -13.36 33.27 -13.42
C LEU A 163 -13.17 31.88 -12.74
N GLY A 164 -13.65 31.49 -11.54
CA GLY A 164 -14.42 32.17 -10.49
C GLY A 164 -14.86 31.23 -9.35
N LEU A 165 -15.35 30.02 -9.66
CA LEU A 165 -16.07 29.12 -8.73
C LEU A 165 -15.17 28.06 -8.05
N ARG A 166 -14.51 28.37 -6.92
CA ARG A 166 -13.81 27.32 -6.12
C ARG A 166 -13.48 27.60 -4.63
N VAL A 167 -14.04 28.66 -4.02
CA VAL A 167 -13.44 29.27 -2.81
C VAL A 167 -13.91 28.69 -1.45
N GLN A 168 -15.10 28.09 -1.33
CA GLN A 168 -15.66 27.76 0.00
C GLN A 168 -15.13 26.46 0.64
N THR A 169 -14.86 25.40 -0.13
CA THR A 169 -14.44 24.09 0.44
C THR A 169 -13.07 24.15 1.14
N LYS A 170 -12.14 24.98 0.65
CA LYS A 170 -10.75 25.02 1.13
C LYS A 170 -10.59 25.54 2.57
N LYS A 171 -11.60 26.23 3.13
CA LYS A 171 -11.55 26.70 4.53
C LYS A 171 -11.84 25.63 5.58
N PHE A 172 -12.60 24.58 5.25
CA PHE A 172 -13.01 23.55 6.21
C PHE A 172 -11.82 22.62 6.56
N PHE A 173 -11.20 22.03 5.54
CA PHE A 173 -10.05 21.12 5.70
C PHE A 173 -8.87 21.76 6.43
N ASN A 174 -8.56 23.04 6.12
CA ASN A 174 -7.44 23.76 6.75
C ASN A 174 -7.58 23.89 8.27
N ASN A 175 -8.80 24.03 8.81
CA ASN A 175 -9.02 24.13 10.26
C ASN A 175 -8.93 22.78 10.97
N LEU A 176 -9.25 21.68 10.27
CA LEU A 176 -9.24 20.33 10.84
C LEU A 176 -7.81 19.79 10.94
N LEU A 177 -7.01 19.97 9.87
CA LEU A 177 -5.57 19.67 9.85
C LEU A 177 -4.81 20.43 10.95
N ASP A 178 -5.06 21.73 11.08
CA ASP A 178 -4.34 22.60 12.03
C ASP A 178 -4.54 22.18 13.51
N ASN A 179 -5.57 21.40 13.85
CA ASN A 179 -5.72 20.84 15.20
C ASN A 179 -5.10 19.45 15.36
N VAL A 180 -5.24 18.56 14.36
CA VAL A 180 -4.67 17.20 14.41
C VAL A 180 -3.14 17.24 14.45
N CYS A 181 -2.50 18.07 13.61
CA CYS A 181 -1.05 18.20 13.58
C CYS A 181 -0.47 18.68 14.93
N LYS A 182 -1.16 19.57 15.65
CA LYS A 182 -0.70 20.07 16.96
C LYS A 182 -0.72 18.98 18.04
N SER A 183 -1.68 18.06 18.00
CA SER A 183 -1.70 16.92 18.92
C SER A 183 -0.59 15.91 18.60
N GLY A 184 -0.41 15.57 17.31
CA GLY A 184 0.62 14.64 16.87
C GLY A 184 2.05 15.12 17.18
N VAL A 185 2.37 16.39 16.91
CA VAL A 185 3.67 16.97 17.25
C VAL A 185 3.93 16.93 18.76
N LYS A 186 2.95 17.27 19.61
CA LYS A 186 3.11 17.21 21.07
C LYS A 186 3.41 15.78 21.57
N GLN A 187 2.79 14.77 20.96
CA GLN A 187 3.02 13.37 21.30
C GLN A 187 4.44 12.92 20.89
N ILE A 188 4.87 13.22 19.67
CA ILE A 188 6.21 12.92 19.16
C ILE A 188 7.31 13.64 19.96
N ASP A 189 7.08 14.89 20.38
CA ASP A 189 8.01 15.64 21.22
C ASP A 189 8.22 14.98 22.59
N SER A 190 7.16 14.37 23.15
CA SER A 190 7.25 13.58 24.40
C SER A 190 8.09 12.32 24.19
N SER A 191 7.79 11.52 23.17
CA SER A 191 8.54 10.30 22.85
C SER A 191 9.99 10.58 22.48
N LEU A 192 10.29 11.69 21.81
CA LEU A 192 11.67 12.10 21.51
C LEU A 192 12.48 12.40 22.77
N SER A 193 11.87 13.05 23.76
CA SER A 193 12.51 13.34 25.05
C SER A 193 12.86 12.05 25.80
N GLU A 194 11.93 11.09 25.80
CA GLU A 194 12.09 9.78 26.42
C GLU A 194 13.16 8.93 25.72
N VAL A 195 13.03 8.69 24.41
CA VAL A 195 13.99 7.88 23.62
C VAL A 195 15.38 8.51 23.65
N THR A 196 15.50 9.84 23.65
CA THR A 196 16.82 10.51 23.80
C THR A 196 17.40 10.29 25.20
N SER A 197 16.58 10.27 26.25
CA SER A 197 17.02 9.99 27.62
C SER A 197 17.47 8.52 27.77
N GLN A 198 16.70 7.58 27.24
CA GLN A 198 17.06 6.15 27.21
C GLN A 198 18.36 5.91 26.42
N LEU A 199 18.53 6.56 25.26
CA LEU A 199 19.77 6.50 24.47
C LEU A 199 20.97 7.01 25.26
N ASN A 200 20.82 8.14 25.97
CA ASN A 200 21.91 8.70 26.78
C ASN A 200 22.34 7.76 27.92
N GLU A 201 21.41 7.06 28.59
CA GLU A 201 21.75 6.04 29.59
C GLU A 201 22.38 4.79 28.96
N ARG A 202 21.85 4.30 27.83
CA ARG A 202 22.42 3.15 27.11
C ARG A 202 23.84 3.43 26.60
N VAL A 203 24.14 4.65 26.17
CA VAL A 203 25.48 5.08 25.74
C VAL A 203 26.47 5.24 26.91
N LYS A 204 26.01 5.63 28.12
CA LYS A 204 26.86 5.64 29.33
C LYS A 204 27.28 4.23 29.75
N ASN A 205 26.34 3.30 29.71
CA ASN A 205 26.52 1.91 30.18
C ASN A 205 26.92 0.96 29.04
N LEU A 206 27.55 1.49 27.97
CA LEU A 206 27.87 0.75 26.76
C LEU A 206 29.12 -0.13 26.94
N ASP A 207 28.93 -1.44 26.90
CA ASP A 207 30.02 -2.41 26.75
C ASP A 207 30.35 -2.55 25.26
N ARG A 208 31.63 -2.34 24.90
CA ARG A 208 32.11 -2.40 23.52
C ARG A 208 32.39 -3.81 23.03
N ASN A 209 32.48 -4.78 23.93
CA ASN A 209 32.74 -6.19 23.61
C ASN A 209 31.44 -7.00 23.51
N ASN A 210 30.29 -6.38 23.81
CA ASN A 210 28.98 -7.02 23.79
C ASN A 210 28.12 -6.47 22.65
N LEU A 211 27.95 -7.26 21.59
CA LEU A 211 27.15 -6.88 20.41
C LEU A 211 25.72 -6.46 20.78
N ASN A 212 25.10 -7.06 21.80
CA ASN A 212 23.74 -6.67 22.22
C ASN A 212 23.72 -5.26 22.84
N SER A 213 24.81 -4.80 23.47
CA SER A 213 24.92 -3.41 23.95
C SER A 213 25.01 -2.42 22.78
N LEU A 214 25.84 -2.75 21.77
CA LEU A 214 26.01 -1.96 20.55
C LEU A 214 24.72 -1.90 19.72
N LEU A 215 24.06 -3.05 19.49
CA LEU A 215 22.80 -3.16 18.77
C LEU A 215 21.68 -2.39 19.48
N ASN A 216 21.56 -2.48 20.80
CA ASN A 216 20.57 -1.69 21.54
C ASN A 216 20.76 -0.18 21.34
N VAL A 217 22.00 0.33 21.34
CA VAL A 217 22.26 1.75 21.02
C VAL A 217 21.98 2.07 19.55
N ALA A 218 22.33 1.18 18.61
CA ALA A 218 22.02 1.35 17.19
C ALA A 218 20.50 1.42 16.93
N ILE A 219 19.72 0.51 17.49
CA ILE A 219 18.24 0.46 17.41
C ILE A 219 17.63 1.72 18.02
N THR A 220 18.05 2.10 19.24
CA THR A 220 17.56 3.35 19.88
C THR A 220 17.90 4.58 19.03
N SER A 221 19.02 4.57 18.31
CA SER A 221 19.39 5.64 17.35
C SER A 221 18.57 5.61 16.06
N GLY A 222 18.07 4.44 15.63
CA GLY A 222 17.05 4.29 14.57
C GLY A 222 15.73 4.93 14.98
N GLN A 223 15.15 4.47 16.08
CA GLN A 223 13.91 5.00 16.67
C GLN A 223 13.96 6.52 16.88
N ARG A 224 15.11 7.07 17.35
CA ARG A 224 15.30 8.52 17.44
C ARG A 224 15.30 9.22 16.07
N ARG A 225 15.90 8.64 15.03
CA ARG A 225 15.88 9.20 13.66
C ARG A 225 14.48 9.15 13.05
N GLU A 226 13.74 8.07 13.27
CA GLU A 226 12.34 7.90 12.85
C GLU A 226 11.42 8.93 13.52
N LEU A 227 11.53 9.12 14.83
CA LEU A 227 10.76 10.16 15.53
C LEU A 227 11.16 11.58 15.11
N LEU A 228 12.44 11.83 14.78
CA LEU A 228 12.88 13.13 14.23
C LEU A 228 12.33 13.38 12.83
N THR A 229 12.30 12.38 11.95
CA THR A 229 11.69 12.50 10.61
C THR A 229 10.17 12.62 10.70
N ALA A 230 9.50 11.87 11.56
CA ALA A 230 8.07 12.03 11.82
C ALA A 230 7.72 13.43 12.34
N ARG A 231 8.52 13.98 13.27
CA ARG A 231 8.39 15.37 13.75
C ARG A 231 8.57 16.38 12.63
N TRP A 232 9.58 16.17 11.78
CA TRP A 232 9.91 17.05 10.65
C TRP A 232 8.81 17.04 9.60
N ILE A 233 8.29 15.86 9.22
CA ILE A 233 7.13 15.72 8.32
C ILE A 233 5.92 16.48 8.88
N LEU A 234 5.56 16.26 10.14
CA LEU A 234 4.38 16.90 10.75
C LEU A 234 4.53 18.42 10.97
N SER A 235 5.75 18.94 11.14
CA SER A 235 5.99 20.39 11.20
C SER A 235 5.89 21.09 9.84
N HIS A 236 6.11 20.36 8.74
CA HIS A 236 5.90 20.84 7.36
C HIS A 236 4.44 20.67 6.88
N LEU A 237 3.66 19.77 7.47
CA LEU A 237 2.23 19.58 7.17
C LEU A 237 1.29 20.59 7.88
N SER A 238 1.76 21.29 8.92
CA SER A 238 0.97 22.28 9.65
C SER A 238 0.94 23.65 8.93
N PRO A 239 -0.23 24.19 8.54
CA PRO A 239 -0.34 25.36 7.66
C PRO A 239 -0.01 26.73 8.32
N LYS A 240 0.86 26.77 9.34
CA LYS A 240 1.19 27.98 10.13
C LYS A 240 2.67 28.16 10.51
N SER A 241 3.60 27.32 10.04
CA SER A 241 5.04 27.45 10.37
C SER A 241 5.77 28.63 9.70
N VAL A 242 5.20 29.26 8.66
CA VAL A 242 5.87 30.28 7.83
C VAL A 242 5.93 31.69 8.45
N ASN A 243 5.16 31.98 9.51
CA ASN A 243 5.04 33.34 10.09
C ASN A 243 5.50 33.44 11.57
N ALA A 244 6.60 32.77 11.92
CA ALA A 244 7.11 32.72 13.30
C ALA A 244 8.62 33.04 13.47
N GLN A 245 9.31 33.61 12.47
CA GLN A 245 10.74 34.00 12.57
C GLN A 245 11.05 35.40 12.02
N LYS A 246 10.16 36.37 12.19
CA LYS A 246 10.45 37.81 11.95
C LYS A 246 9.94 38.74 13.07
N GLN A 247 10.39 38.48 14.30
CA GLN A 247 10.51 39.49 15.37
C GLN A 247 11.25 38.90 16.59
N GLN A 248 12.57 39.15 16.71
CA GLN A 248 13.33 39.31 17.97
C GLN A 248 14.85 39.35 17.70
N GLN A 249 15.36 40.53 17.36
CA GLN A 249 16.71 40.99 17.67
C GLN A 249 16.70 42.53 17.60
N ALA A 250 17.43 43.18 18.50
CA ALA A 250 17.21 44.55 19.01
C ALA A 250 15.98 44.68 19.95
N THR A 251 16.10 45.24 21.17
CA THR A 251 17.30 45.68 21.92
C THR A 251 16.98 45.67 23.43
N ASP A 252 18.00 45.51 24.27
CA ASP A 252 17.89 45.77 25.72
C ASP A 252 17.59 47.23 26.05
N VAL A 253 16.99 47.48 27.23
CA VAL A 253 17.45 48.42 28.29
C VAL A 253 16.33 48.68 29.32
N ASN A 254 16.65 48.43 30.60
CA ASN A 254 16.14 48.97 31.88
C ASN A 254 14.66 49.42 32.07
N GLY A 255 14.09 49.06 33.23
CA GLY A 255 13.49 50.09 34.12
C GLY A 255 12.09 49.86 34.71
N ASP A 256 12.05 49.41 35.96
CA ASP A 256 11.21 49.92 37.07
C ASP A 256 9.66 50.05 36.98
N ASN A 257 9.01 49.18 37.78
CA ASN A 257 8.01 49.47 38.82
C ASN A 257 6.48 49.54 38.56
N PHE A 258 5.75 49.24 39.66
CA PHE A 258 4.28 49.26 39.93
C PHE A 258 3.43 48.12 39.29
N VAL A 259 2.75 47.17 39.98
CA VAL A 259 2.18 47.00 41.36
C VAL A 259 0.86 47.77 41.56
N TYR A 260 -0.28 47.22 42.04
CA TYR A 260 -0.68 45.88 42.60
C TYR A 260 -1.62 45.10 41.61
N SER A 261 -2.34 43.98 41.87
CA SER A 261 -2.90 43.29 43.08
C SER A 261 -3.04 41.76 42.78
N ASN A 262 -2.84 40.80 43.70
CA ASN A 262 -3.70 40.27 44.80
C ASN A 262 -5.06 39.65 44.37
N LEU A 263 -5.52 38.50 44.91
CA LEU A 263 -5.17 37.80 46.17
C LEU A 263 -5.50 36.27 46.13
N ARG A 264 -4.62 35.39 46.68
CA ARG A 264 -4.82 34.10 47.45
C ARG A 264 -5.90 33.05 47.06
N ASN A 265 -5.91 31.82 47.60
CA ASN A 265 -4.93 30.75 47.90
C ASN A 265 -5.70 29.56 48.55
N MET A 266 -5.08 28.37 48.55
CA MET A 266 -5.55 27.06 49.09
C MET A 266 -6.21 27.03 50.48
N THR A 267 -7.09 26.04 50.69
CA THR A 267 -7.21 25.23 51.94
C THR A 267 -7.74 23.80 51.65
N GLU A 268 -7.80 22.93 52.66
CA GLU A 268 -7.70 21.46 52.51
C GLU A 268 -8.98 20.63 52.83
N LEU A 269 -8.81 19.29 52.75
CA LEU A 269 -9.64 18.10 53.11
C LEU A 269 -10.44 18.14 54.45
N PRO A 270 -11.21 17.08 54.84
CA PRO A 270 -12.11 16.18 54.09
C PRO A 270 -13.43 15.82 54.88
N THR A 271 -14.39 15.08 54.30
CA THR A 271 -15.32 14.23 55.11
C THR A 271 -16.02 13.10 54.33
N GLN A 272 -16.34 11.99 55.02
CA GLN A 272 -17.29 10.95 54.60
C GLN A 272 -18.52 10.94 55.53
N LYS A 273 -19.75 10.68 55.01
CA LYS A 273 -20.65 9.57 55.44
C LYS A 273 -22.12 9.71 54.97
N ILE A 274 -22.59 8.66 54.29
CA ILE A 274 -23.79 7.83 54.57
C ILE A 274 -25.06 8.53 55.12
N ILE A 275 -26.17 8.46 54.37
CA ILE A 275 -27.47 7.88 54.81
C ILE A 275 -28.33 7.55 53.57
N ASN A 276 -29.29 6.63 53.73
CA ASN A 276 -29.95 5.89 52.64
C ASN A 276 -31.32 6.45 52.20
N SER A 277 -31.90 5.77 51.20
CA SER A 277 -33.35 5.45 51.02
C SER A 277 -34.18 6.41 50.13
N VAL A 278 -35.19 5.95 49.35
CA VAL A 278 -35.62 4.58 48.94
C VAL A 278 -36.60 4.68 47.73
N ASN A 279 -36.95 3.56 47.09
CA ASN A 279 -37.95 3.35 46.01
C ASN A 279 -37.55 3.76 44.57
N ASN A 280 -38.07 3.10 43.52
CA ASN A 280 -38.33 1.66 43.29
C ASN A 280 -38.71 1.43 41.80
N ASP A 281 -38.75 0.15 41.38
CA ASP A 281 -39.39 -0.40 40.17
C ASP A 281 -38.81 0.04 38.79
N GLU A 282 -38.62 -0.82 37.78
CA GLU A 282 -38.84 -2.28 37.65
C GLU A 282 -37.53 -2.98 37.18
N GLN A 283 -37.34 -4.26 37.53
CA GLN A 283 -36.23 -5.09 37.01
C GLN A 283 -36.75 -6.30 36.22
N VAL A 284 -36.31 -6.44 34.96
CA VAL A 284 -36.36 -7.71 34.24
C VAL A 284 -34.99 -8.38 34.35
N VAL A 285 -34.82 -9.21 35.38
CA VAL A 285 -33.55 -9.93 35.61
C VAL A 285 -33.50 -11.17 34.72
N LEU A 286 -32.79 -11.08 33.59
CA LEU A 286 -32.24 -12.26 32.94
C LEU A 286 -31.14 -12.83 33.83
N ARG A 287 -31.30 -14.10 34.25
CA ARG A 287 -30.30 -14.79 35.06
C ARG A 287 -29.10 -15.15 34.19
N ILE A 288 -27.96 -14.54 34.44
CA ILE A 288 -26.67 -15.05 33.99
C ILE A 288 -26.34 -16.24 34.90
N ASN A 289 -26.38 -17.45 34.36
CA ASN A 289 -25.75 -18.60 34.98
C ASN A 289 -24.26 -18.54 34.63
N SER A 290 -23.38 -18.53 35.63
CA SER A 290 -21.94 -18.70 35.42
C SER A 290 -21.66 -20.17 35.09
N GLU A 291 -21.52 -20.50 33.80
CA GLU A 291 -21.29 -21.87 33.34
C GLU A 291 -19.81 -22.26 33.55
N PHE A 292 -19.59 -23.24 34.42
CA PHE A 292 -18.28 -23.83 34.69
C PHE A 292 -18.00 -24.96 33.68
N VAL A 293 -16.73 -25.12 33.29
CA VAL A 293 -16.29 -26.32 32.56
C VAL A 293 -16.60 -27.56 33.40
N SER A 294 -17.58 -28.33 32.95
CA SER A 294 -17.93 -29.63 33.53
C SER A 294 -17.10 -30.73 32.87
N PRO A 295 -16.82 -31.85 33.56
CA PRO A 295 -16.03 -32.95 32.99
C PRO A 295 -16.67 -33.47 31.69
N THR A 296 -15.82 -33.79 30.72
CA THR A 296 -16.14 -33.87 29.29
C THR A 296 -17.31 -34.80 28.97
N THR A 297 -18.36 -34.27 28.33
CA THR A 297 -19.35 -35.10 27.63
C THR A 297 -18.71 -35.71 26.40
N THR A 298 -18.99 -36.98 26.12
CA THR A 298 -18.44 -37.71 24.96
C THR A 298 -18.75 -36.99 23.63
N GLU A 299 -19.89 -36.32 23.57
CA GLU A 299 -20.37 -35.52 22.44
C GLU A 299 -19.46 -34.31 22.13
N ALA A 300 -18.87 -33.68 23.15
CA ALA A 300 -17.93 -32.56 22.98
C ALA A 300 -16.64 -32.99 22.30
N MET A 301 -16.10 -34.13 22.74
CA MET A 301 -14.85 -34.69 22.22
C MET A 301 -15.04 -35.14 20.76
N ASN A 302 -16.15 -35.84 20.48
CA ASN A 302 -16.53 -36.24 19.11
C ASN A 302 -16.62 -35.05 18.14
N LEU A 303 -17.13 -33.90 18.60
CA LEU A 303 -17.27 -32.69 17.78
C LEU A 303 -15.91 -32.08 17.41
N GLN A 304 -14.99 -31.96 18.37
CA GLN A 304 -13.64 -31.47 18.08
C GLN A 304 -12.94 -32.41 17.10
N THR A 305 -12.94 -33.72 17.37
CA THR A 305 -12.30 -34.72 16.50
C THR A 305 -12.84 -34.62 15.06
N ALA A 306 -14.15 -34.56 14.86
CA ALA A 306 -14.73 -34.45 13.51
C ALA A 306 -14.31 -33.16 12.76
N LEU A 307 -14.20 -32.04 13.47
CA LEU A 307 -13.82 -30.74 12.91
C LEU A 307 -12.31 -30.68 12.59
N PHE A 308 -11.49 -31.35 13.41
CA PHE A 308 -10.04 -31.44 13.23
C PHE A 308 -9.71 -32.43 12.11
N GLU A 309 -10.35 -33.61 12.05
CA GLU A 309 -10.24 -34.57 10.94
C GLU A 309 -10.65 -33.96 9.60
N SER A 310 -11.77 -33.22 9.55
CA SER A 310 -12.20 -32.50 8.33
C SER A 310 -11.16 -31.47 7.86
N THR A 311 -10.54 -30.76 8.81
CA THR A 311 -9.46 -29.80 8.50
C THR A 311 -8.21 -30.50 7.98
N ILE A 312 -7.76 -31.59 8.64
CA ILE A 312 -6.62 -32.42 8.20
C ILE A 312 -6.86 -33.01 6.80
N ALA A 313 -8.06 -33.50 6.52
CA ALA A 313 -8.42 -34.02 5.20
C ALA A 313 -8.23 -32.96 4.10
N LYS A 314 -8.55 -31.69 4.38
CA LYS A 314 -8.41 -30.55 3.46
C LYS A 314 -6.97 -30.04 3.35
N LEU A 315 -6.15 -30.19 4.40
CA LEU A 315 -4.72 -29.85 4.38
C LEU A 315 -3.90 -30.69 3.39
N ASN A 316 -4.32 -31.93 3.10
CA ASN A 316 -3.65 -32.80 2.12
C ASN A 316 -3.70 -32.28 0.66
N SER A 317 -4.43 -31.20 0.38
CA SER A 317 -4.40 -30.50 -0.92
C SER A 317 -3.08 -29.72 -1.11
N ASN A 318 -2.77 -29.28 -2.33
CA ASN A 318 -1.56 -28.49 -2.62
C ASN A 318 -1.56 -27.07 -2.03
N LEU A 319 -2.61 -26.66 -1.28
CA LEU A 319 -2.71 -25.35 -0.60
C LEU A 319 -2.37 -24.14 -1.49
N ILE A 320 -2.77 -24.21 -2.76
CA ILE A 320 -2.63 -23.14 -3.74
C ILE A 320 -3.47 -21.95 -3.29
N ASN A 321 -2.89 -20.75 -3.31
CA ASN A 321 -3.63 -19.55 -2.95
C ASN A 321 -4.59 -19.14 -4.09
N LEU A 322 -5.89 -19.12 -3.77
CA LEU A 322 -7.01 -18.73 -4.63
C LEU A 322 -7.76 -17.51 -4.04
N SER A 323 -7.18 -16.81 -3.07
CA SER A 323 -7.78 -15.63 -2.41
C SER A 323 -7.73 -14.35 -3.25
N GLY A 324 -6.80 -14.26 -4.20
CA GLY A 324 -6.48 -13.04 -4.96
C GLY A 324 -5.57 -12.05 -4.23
N LEU A 325 -5.22 -12.30 -2.96
CA LEU A 325 -4.28 -11.50 -2.16
C LEU A 325 -2.98 -12.30 -1.94
N PRO A 326 -1.79 -11.68 -1.90
CA PRO A 326 -0.56 -12.39 -1.59
C PRO A 326 -0.57 -12.84 -0.12
N MET A 327 -0.20 -14.10 0.15
CA MET A 327 -0.10 -14.63 1.52
C MET A 327 1.36 -14.92 1.85
N GLU A 328 1.77 -14.66 3.07
CA GLU A 328 3.15 -14.80 3.56
C GLU A 328 3.66 -16.24 3.35
N ILE A 329 2.81 -17.23 3.60
CA ILE A 329 3.07 -18.65 3.34
C ILE A 329 3.23 -19.04 1.87
N ASP A 330 2.96 -18.17 0.89
CA ASP A 330 3.12 -18.49 -0.54
C ASP A 330 4.58 -18.57 -0.99
N ILE A 331 5.52 -18.10 -0.18
CA ILE A 331 6.95 -18.35 -0.46
C ILE A 331 7.32 -19.81 -0.25
N LEU A 332 6.60 -20.54 0.61
CA LEU A 332 6.93 -21.90 1.03
C LEU A 332 6.70 -22.95 -0.06
N ARG A 333 7.42 -24.07 0.05
CA ARG A 333 7.08 -25.33 -0.62
C ARG A 333 5.73 -25.84 -0.12
N GLY A 334 4.96 -26.52 -0.98
CA GLY A 334 3.65 -27.07 -0.62
C GLY A 334 3.67 -27.94 0.64
N SER A 335 4.65 -28.85 0.74
CA SER A 335 4.88 -29.67 1.94
C SER A 335 5.19 -28.84 3.19
N LYS A 336 6.03 -27.81 3.09
CA LYS A 336 6.34 -26.91 4.21
C LYS A 336 5.14 -26.05 4.63
N LYS A 337 4.27 -25.66 3.68
CA LYS A 337 2.99 -25.00 3.99
C LYS A 337 2.02 -25.95 4.71
N GLN A 338 1.95 -27.23 4.31
CA GLN A 338 1.15 -28.26 5.00
C GLN A 338 1.67 -28.52 6.41
N GLU A 339 2.97 -28.75 6.56
CA GLU A 339 3.67 -29.00 7.82
C GLU A 339 3.42 -27.87 8.84
N LEU A 340 3.62 -26.61 8.43
CA LEU A 340 3.40 -25.43 9.27
C LEU A 340 1.96 -25.32 9.81
N ILE A 341 0.96 -25.51 8.95
CA ILE A 341 -0.45 -25.39 9.35
C ILE A 341 -0.88 -26.60 10.21
N TYR A 342 -0.28 -27.77 9.99
CA TYR A 342 -0.49 -28.95 10.85
C TYR A 342 0.13 -28.77 12.25
N ILE A 343 1.34 -28.20 12.37
CA ILE A 343 1.95 -27.87 13.66
C ILE A 343 1.06 -26.89 14.45
N ALA A 344 0.53 -25.86 13.79
CA ALA A 344 -0.41 -24.93 14.41
C ALA A 344 -1.71 -25.64 14.87
N LEU A 345 -2.20 -26.63 14.12
CA LEU A 345 -3.39 -27.41 14.51
C LEU A 345 -3.12 -28.22 15.79
N CYS A 346 -2.00 -28.95 15.85
CA CYS A 346 -1.63 -29.73 17.02
C CYS A 346 -1.44 -28.84 18.26
N LYS A 347 -0.74 -27.69 18.15
CA LYS A 347 -0.60 -26.81 19.32
C LYS A 347 -1.92 -26.17 19.74
N PHE A 348 -2.83 -25.89 18.81
CA PHE A 348 -4.19 -25.45 19.17
C PHE A 348 -4.99 -26.55 19.88
N GLU A 349 -4.77 -27.83 19.54
CA GLU A 349 -5.30 -28.98 20.28
C GLU A 349 -4.78 -29.01 21.72
N ASP A 350 -3.46 -28.93 21.91
CA ASP A 350 -2.82 -28.90 23.23
C ASP A 350 -3.36 -27.73 24.08
N ILE A 351 -3.49 -26.53 23.49
CA ILE A 351 -4.00 -25.34 24.19
C ILE A 351 -5.45 -25.57 24.66
N LEU A 352 -6.32 -26.18 23.86
CA LEU A 352 -7.69 -26.46 24.29
C LEU A 352 -7.71 -27.43 25.49
N ASP A 353 -6.84 -28.43 25.52
CA ASP A 353 -6.75 -29.38 26.65
C ASP A 353 -6.04 -28.80 27.89
N GLU A 354 -5.06 -27.90 27.71
CA GLU A 354 -4.50 -27.06 28.78
C GLU A 354 -5.60 -26.21 29.43
N LEU A 355 -6.41 -25.49 28.62
CA LEU A 355 -7.50 -24.63 29.08
C LEU A 355 -8.62 -25.42 29.78
N ARG A 356 -8.95 -26.62 29.30
CA ARG A 356 -9.89 -27.56 29.98
C ARG A 356 -9.36 -27.99 31.33
N THR A 357 -8.10 -28.41 31.39
CA THR A 357 -7.45 -28.87 32.62
C THR A 357 -7.40 -27.76 33.67
N ALA A 358 -7.18 -26.51 33.23
CA ALA A 358 -7.19 -25.33 34.09
C ALA A 358 -8.59 -24.92 34.60
N SER A 359 -9.69 -25.51 34.07
CA SER A 359 -11.07 -25.25 34.50
C SER A 359 -11.50 -23.77 34.44
N ILE A 360 -11.02 -23.07 33.40
CA ILE A 360 -11.18 -21.62 33.19
C ILE A 360 -12.64 -21.22 32.93
N LEU A 361 -13.03 -20.00 33.35
CA LEU A 361 -14.38 -19.49 33.12
C LEU A 361 -14.52 -18.83 31.74
N MET A 362 -15.71 -18.90 31.13
CA MET A 362 -15.98 -18.29 29.82
C MET A 362 -15.68 -16.78 29.79
N GLU A 363 -15.93 -16.07 30.90
CA GLU A 363 -15.62 -14.64 31.05
C GLU A 363 -14.11 -14.31 31.05
N GLU A 364 -13.23 -15.30 31.06
CA GLU A 364 -11.77 -15.13 31.08
C GLU A 364 -11.15 -15.31 29.69
N ILE A 365 -11.82 -15.98 28.75
CA ILE A 365 -11.35 -16.17 27.37
C ILE A 365 -11.01 -14.83 26.67
N PRO A 366 -11.82 -13.75 26.76
CA PRO A 366 -11.45 -12.45 26.18
C PRO A 366 -10.21 -11.81 26.81
N LYS A 367 -9.94 -12.13 28.07
CA LYS A 367 -8.76 -11.63 28.82
C LYS A 367 -7.50 -12.41 28.42
N GLN A 368 -7.64 -13.69 28.10
CA GLN A 368 -6.57 -14.60 27.70
C GLN A 368 -6.32 -14.66 26.18
N ARG A 369 -7.20 -14.09 25.34
CA ARG A 369 -7.05 -14.11 23.85
C ARG A 369 -5.63 -13.77 23.39
N TYR A 370 -5.02 -12.72 23.96
CA TYR A 370 -3.66 -12.31 23.63
C TYR A 370 -2.64 -13.42 23.93
N GLU A 371 -2.64 -13.94 25.16
CA GLU A 371 -1.71 -14.99 25.63
C GLU A 371 -1.89 -16.30 24.85
N ILE A 372 -3.14 -16.70 24.57
CA ILE A 372 -3.47 -17.89 23.79
C ILE A 372 -2.91 -17.79 22.36
N VAL A 373 -3.14 -16.67 21.67
CA VAL A 373 -2.69 -16.47 20.28
C VAL A 373 -1.18 -16.27 20.21
N GLN A 374 -0.58 -15.59 21.17
CA GLN A 374 0.88 -15.45 21.31
C GLN A 374 1.56 -16.81 21.55
N ASN A 375 1.06 -17.62 22.50
CA ASN A 375 1.59 -18.96 22.80
C ASN A 375 1.54 -19.86 21.55
N LEU A 376 0.39 -19.85 20.85
CA LEU A 376 0.20 -20.60 19.60
C LEU A 376 1.20 -20.17 18.51
N TRP A 377 1.42 -18.87 18.32
CA TRP A 377 2.41 -18.36 17.37
C TRP A 377 3.86 -18.67 17.78
N GLU A 378 4.24 -18.41 19.04
CA GLU A 378 5.58 -18.66 19.56
C GLU A 378 5.97 -20.14 19.43
N PHE A 379 5.09 -21.04 19.87
CA PHE A 379 5.35 -22.48 19.79
C PHE A 379 5.42 -22.96 18.34
N THR A 380 4.49 -22.53 17.48
CA THR A 380 4.52 -22.89 16.05
C THR A 380 5.80 -22.40 15.38
N THR A 381 6.28 -21.20 15.73
CA THR A 381 7.57 -20.67 15.26
C THR A 381 8.75 -21.52 15.73
N LYS A 382 8.82 -21.80 17.04
CA LYS A 382 9.88 -22.62 17.66
C LYS A 382 9.94 -24.03 17.09
N PHE A 383 8.80 -24.66 16.85
CA PHE A 383 8.74 -26.02 16.31
C PHE A 383 9.01 -26.08 14.79
N PHE A 384 8.48 -25.14 13.99
CA PHE A 384 8.61 -25.17 12.53
C PHE A 384 9.99 -24.72 12.02
N VAL A 385 10.60 -23.71 12.66
CA VAL A 385 11.94 -23.22 12.29
C VAL A 385 13.03 -23.97 13.07
N GLY A 386 12.73 -24.43 14.29
CA GLY A 386 13.66 -25.08 15.20
C GLY A 386 14.14 -24.13 16.30
N GLU A 387 13.92 -24.51 17.56
CA GLU A 387 14.20 -23.68 18.75
C GLU A 387 15.66 -23.21 18.82
N TYR A 388 16.60 -24.09 18.42
CA TYR A 388 18.05 -23.85 18.42
C TYR A 388 18.62 -23.71 17.00
N TYR A 389 17.80 -23.30 16.03
CA TYR A 389 18.26 -23.15 14.65
C TYR A 389 19.25 -21.97 14.52
N GLN A 390 20.44 -22.27 13.98
CA GLN A 390 21.58 -21.36 13.84
C GLN A 390 22.02 -21.33 12.38
N LEU A 391 22.13 -20.13 11.82
CA LEU A 391 22.64 -19.90 10.47
C LEU A 391 24.14 -19.62 10.48
N GLU A 392 24.91 -20.27 9.62
CA GLU A 392 26.34 -20.03 9.44
C GLU A 392 26.56 -18.96 8.36
N ILE A 393 26.51 -17.68 8.75
CA ILE A 393 26.64 -16.57 7.80
C ILE A 393 28.10 -16.39 7.39
N SER A 394 28.47 -17.06 6.30
CA SER A 394 29.67 -16.76 5.53
C SER A 394 29.60 -15.33 4.98
N ASN A 395 30.55 -14.48 5.36
CA ASN A 395 30.65 -13.11 4.82
C ASN A 395 30.99 -13.15 3.33
N GLY A 396 29.96 -13.11 2.47
CA GLY A 396 30.06 -13.19 1.00
C GLY A 396 30.77 -12.02 0.30
N MET A 397 31.34 -11.08 1.06
CA MET A 397 32.21 -10.04 0.51
C MET A 397 33.56 -10.66 0.13
N GLY A 398 33.70 -11.10 -1.13
CA GLY A 398 34.89 -11.75 -1.66
C GLY A 398 36.16 -10.89 -1.76
N ILE A 399 36.24 -9.79 -1.02
CA ILE A 399 37.39 -8.90 -0.89
C ILE A 399 37.53 -8.52 0.60
N VAL A 400 38.77 -8.57 1.10
CA VAL A 400 39.18 -8.33 2.51
C VAL A 400 39.02 -9.56 3.43
N ASN A 401 40.19 -10.08 3.86
CA ASN A 401 40.44 -11.11 4.89
C ASN A 401 40.19 -12.59 4.54
N ALA A 402 41.30 -13.35 4.45
CA ALA A 402 41.32 -14.82 4.53
C ALA A 402 41.11 -15.35 5.98
N PHE A 403 40.33 -14.62 6.77
CA PHE A 403 39.94 -14.89 8.15
C PHE A 403 38.46 -14.55 8.29
N ALA A 404 37.62 -15.17 7.46
CA ALA A 404 36.18 -15.14 7.65
C ALA A 404 35.86 -16.07 8.83
N GLU A 405 35.73 -15.50 10.02
CA GLU A 405 35.08 -16.20 11.14
C GLU A 405 33.62 -16.43 10.75
N GLU A 406 33.17 -17.69 10.83
CA GLU A 406 31.79 -18.09 10.52
C GLU A 406 30.86 -17.51 11.59
N ILE A 407 30.14 -16.44 11.26
CA ILE A 407 29.23 -15.78 12.21
C ILE A 407 27.98 -16.63 12.34
N LYS A 408 27.92 -17.41 13.42
CA LYS A 408 26.72 -18.19 13.78
C LYS A 408 25.66 -17.26 14.37
N VAL A 409 24.52 -17.17 13.70
CA VAL A 409 23.38 -16.34 14.13
C VAL A 409 22.25 -17.24 14.60
N GLU A 410 21.86 -17.10 15.87
CA GLU A 410 20.65 -17.73 16.40
C GLU A 410 19.41 -17.07 15.78
N VAL A 411 18.61 -17.86 15.08
CA VAL A 411 17.44 -17.34 14.33
C VAL A 411 16.28 -17.02 15.26
N MET A 412 16.04 -17.88 16.26
CA MET A 412 14.86 -17.80 17.12
C MET A 412 14.73 -16.46 17.89
N PRO A 413 15.79 -15.90 18.52
CA PRO A 413 15.71 -14.59 19.18
C PRO A 413 15.32 -13.44 18.24
N VAL A 414 15.74 -13.50 16.96
CA VAL A 414 15.42 -12.49 15.96
C VAL A 414 13.96 -12.58 15.51
N LEU A 415 13.46 -13.79 15.26
CA LEU A 415 12.05 -13.99 14.88
C LEU A 415 11.09 -13.57 16.02
N LEU A 416 11.44 -13.88 17.27
CA LEU A 416 10.61 -13.52 18.43
C LEU A 416 10.65 -12.03 18.78
N ASN A 417 11.73 -11.32 18.43
CA ASN A 417 11.83 -9.86 18.61
C ASN A 417 10.84 -9.09 17.70
N ASP A 418 10.36 -9.69 16.61
CA ASP A 418 9.39 -9.08 15.68
C ASP A 418 7.91 -9.23 16.13
N ALA A 419 7.66 -9.76 17.33
CA ALA A 419 6.32 -10.06 17.86
C ALA A 419 5.34 -8.87 17.80
N ASP A 420 5.78 -7.64 18.12
CA ASP A 420 4.94 -6.44 18.06
C ASP A 420 4.41 -6.17 16.63
N ASN A 421 5.26 -6.40 15.60
CA ASN A 421 4.87 -6.25 14.20
C ASN A 421 3.91 -7.36 13.78
N VAL A 422 4.16 -8.59 14.23
CA VAL A 422 3.31 -9.76 13.96
C VAL A 422 1.92 -9.62 14.61
N HIS A 423 1.84 -9.10 15.83
CA HIS A 423 0.59 -8.75 16.49
C HIS A 423 -0.20 -7.70 15.72
N LYS A 424 0.42 -6.53 15.49
CA LYS A 424 -0.19 -5.38 14.80
C LYS A 424 -0.76 -5.73 13.42
N PHE A 425 -0.03 -6.50 12.63
CA PHE A 425 -0.39 -6.76 11.23
C PHE A 425 -1.17 -8.07 11.01
N ILE A 426 -1.09 -9.04 11.92
CA ILE A 426 -1.71 -10.37 11.74
C ILE A 426 -2.50 -10.81 12.98
N LEU A 427 -1.86 -11.04 14.13
CA LEU A 427 -2.50 -11.79 15.24
C LEU A 427 -3.68 -11.05 15.89
N ASP A 428 -3.59 -9.73 16.05
CA ASP A 428 -4.68 -8.93 16.62
C ASP A 428 -5.86 -8.77 15.65
N LYS A 429 -5.60 -8.97 14.35
CA LYS A 429 -6.61 -8.91 13.29
C LYS A 429 -7.36 -10.23 13.08
N ILE A 430 -6.95 -11.34 13.71
CA ILE A 430 -7.66 -12.63 13.60
C ILE A 430 -9.04 -12.49 14.27
N PRO A 431 -10.15 -12.58 13.53
CA PRO A 431 -11.48 -12.33 14.04
C PRO A 431 -12.09 -13.58 14.71
N LEU A 432 -12.99 -13.35 15.65
CA LEU A 432 -13.86 -14.37 16.27
C LEU A 432 -13.15 -15.57 16.92
N VAL A 433 -11.91 -15.36 17.39
CA VAL A 433 -11.10 -16.37 18.11
C VAL A 433 -11.74 -16.73 19.45
N GLU A 434 -12.32 -15.75 20.15
CA GLU A 434 -12.98 -15.93 21.44
C GLU A 434 -14.23 -16.81 21.30
N GLU A 435 -15.02 -16.60 20.24
CA GLU A 435 -16.20 -17.40 19.90
C GLU A 435 -15.84 -18.82 19.46
N LEU A 436 -14.76 -19.01 18.68
CA LEU A 436 -14.25 -20.34 18.31
C LEU A 436 -13.83 -21.14 19.55
N ILE A 437 -13.02 -20.55 20.42
CA ILE A 437 -12.57 -21.18 21.66
C ILE A 437 -13.78 -21.44 22.59
N SER A 438 -14.70 -20.49 22.69
CA SER A 438 -15.91 -20.66 23.52
C SER A 438 -16.77 -21.83 23.05
N TYR A 439 -16.98 -21.96 21.73
CA TYR A 439 -17.72 -23.07 21.11
C TYR A 439 -17.05 -24.43 21.40
N LEU A 440 -15.73 -24.53 21.27
CA LEU A 440 -14.96 -25.78 21.45
C LEU A 440 -14.71 -26.16 22.92
N LEU A 441 -14.76 -25.21 23.86
CA LEU A 441 -14.55 -25.46 25.29
C LEU A 441 -15.86 -25.61 26.08
N PHE A 442 -16.79 -24.69 25.91
CA PHE A 442 -17.99 -24.58 26.76
C PHE A 442 -19.26 -25.13 26.10
N GLN A 443 -19.21 -25.55 24.83
CA GLN A 443 -20.37 -26.00 24.06
C GLN A 443 -21.51 -24.95 24.00
N VAL A 444 -21.14 -23.66 23.89
CA VAL A 444 -22.12 -22.58 23.68
C VAL A 444 -22.59 -22.53 22.21
N PRO A 445 -23.84 -22.14 21.93
CA PRO A 445 -24.33 -21.91 20.58
C PRO A 445 -23.50 -20.87 19.80
N LEU A 446 -23.26 -21.12 18.51
CA LEU A 446 -22.48 -20.24 17.64
C LEU A 446 -23.39 -19.32 16.82
N VAL A 447 -23.03 -18.03 16.70
CA VAL A 447 -23.80 -17.07 15.90
C VAL A 447 -23.37 -17.13 14.44
N VAL A 448 -24.31 -17.52 13.58
CA VAL A 448 -24.16 -17.54 12.12
C VAL A 448 -25.14 -16.51 11.55
N ASP A 449 -24.60 -15.45 10.96
CA ASP A 449 -25.35 -14.38 10.27
C ASP A 449 -26.52 -13.81 11.10
N ASN A 450 -26.22 -13.53 12.37
CA ASN A 450 -27.13 -13.01 13.40
C ASN A 450 -28.25 -13.98 13.86
N VAL A 451 -28.13 -15.27 13.55
CA VAL A 451 -28.95 -16.36 14.13
C VAL A 451 -28.06 -17.23 15.02
N SER A 452 -28.58 -17.65 16.18
CA SER A 452 -27.85 -18.53 17.10
C SER A 452 -28.14 -20.00 16.78
N PHE A 453 -27.10 -20.77 16.50
CA PHE A 453 -27.18 -22.18 16.12
C PHE A 453 -26.59 -23.08 17.20
N ALA A 454 -27.30 -24.14 17.55
CA ALA A 454 -26.86 -25.09 18.57
C ALA A 454 -25.61 -25.86 18.13
N VAL A 455 -24.83 -26.31 19.12
CA VAL A 455 -23.61 -27.10 18.92
C VAL A 455 -23.88 -28.35 18.08
N GLY A 456 -22.99 -28.63 17.13
CA GLY A 456 -23.11 -29.79 16.23
C GLY A 456 -24.13 -29.64 15.09
N THR A 457 -24.86 -28.52 14.99
CA THR A 457 -25.67 -28.22 13.80
C THR A 457 -24.77 -27.97 12.57
N PRO A 458 -25.21 -28.32 11.34
CA PRO A 458 -24.39 -28.15 10.13
C PRO A 458 -23.84 -26.72 9.95
N GLU A 459 -24.67 -25.71 10.24
CA GLU A 459 -24.34 -24.30 10.11
C GLU A 459 -23.29 -23.84 11.13
N ALA A 460 -23.41 -24.30 12.40
CA ALA A 460 -22.42 -24.05 13.43
C ALA A 460 -21.10 -24.79 13.13
N MET A 461 -21.16 -26.00 12.57
CA MET A 461 -19.98 -26.77 12.16
C MET A 461 -19.25 -26.12 10.96
N GLU A 462 -19.95 -25.67 9.93
CA GLU A 462 -19.31 -24.95 8.81
C GLU A 462 -18.69 -23.63 9.28
N ARG A 463 -19.38 -22.87 10.14
CA ARG A 463 -18.85 -21.59 10.65
C ARG A 463 -17.64 -21.80 11.59
N SER A 464 -17.67 -22.78 12.48
CA SER A 464 -16.53 -23.08 13.38
C SER A 464 -15.33 -23.67 12.63
N GLU A 465 -15.55 -24.52 11.62
CA GLU A 465 -14.46 -25.00 10.76
C GLU A 465 -13.82 -23.86 9.96
N ALA A 466 -14.62 -22.93 9.42
CA ALA A 466 -14.13 -21.74 8.74
C ALA A 466 -13.29 -20.83 9.67
N LEU A 467 -13.69 -20.69 10.94
CA LEU A 467 -12.94 -19.94 11.93
C LEU A 467 -11.62 -20.63 12.31
N LEU A 468 -11.62 -21.95 12.52
CA LEU A 468 -10.39 -22.71 12.78
C LEU A 468 -9.42 -22.57 11.61
N GLN A 469 -9.87 -22.83 10.38
CA GLN A 469 -9.00 -22.74 9.20
C GLN A 469 -8.40 -21.35 9.03
N ASN A 470 -9.18 -20.29 9.30
CA ASN A 470 -8.67 -18.93 9.27
C ASN A 470 -7.65 -18.64 10.38
N LEU A 471 -7.87 -19.12 11.61
CA LEU A 471 -6.90 -19.02 12.71
C LEU A 471 -5.57 -19.66 12.32
N LEU A 472 -5.59 -20.93 11.88
CA LEU A 472 -4.39 -21.70 11.56
C LEU A 472 -3.61 -21.11 10.36
N ILE A 473 -4.33 -20.64 9.34
CA ILE A 473 -3.74 -19.97 8.18
C ILE A 473 -3.11 -18.62 8.58
N SER A 474 -3.75 -17.85 9.47
CA SER A 474 -3.21 -16.60 9.99
C SER A 474 -1.99 -16.83 10.89
N ILE A 475 -1.98 -17.86 11.75
CA ILE A 475 -0.80 -18.27 12.51
C ILE A 475 0.35 -18.65 11.56
N ALA A 476 0.08 -19.44 10.53
CA ALA A 476 1.10 -19.80 9.55
C ALA A 476 1.67 -18.57 8.80
N ASN A 477 0.85 -17.57 8.46
CA ASN A 477 1.35 -16.30 7.93
C ASN A 477 2.21 -15.54 8.96
N ALA A 478 1.80 -15.53 10.22
CA ALA A 478 2.52 -14.90 11.33
C ALA A 478 3.88 -15.53 11.62
N VAL A 479 4.06 -16.85 11.45
CA VAL A 479 5.37 -17.51 11.56
C VAL A 479 6.33 -17.09 10.44
N ILE A 480 5.80 -16.87 9.23
CA ILE A 480 6.63 -16.56 8.05
C ILE A 480 6.94 -15.06 7.91
N GLN A 481 6.15 -14.16 8.50
CA GLN A 481 6.38 -12.71 8.42
C GLN A 481 7.75 -12.27 8.98
N PRO A 482 8.22 -12.70 10.17
CA PRO A 482 9.56 -12.34 10.67
C PRO A 482 10.68 -12.98 9.86
N LEU A 483 10.46 -14.18 9.32
CA LEU A 483 11.42 -14.87 8.45
C LEU A 483 11.62 -14.08 7.14
N LEU A 484 10.53 -13.53 6.59
CA LEU A 484 10.56 -12.63 5.42
C LEU A 484 11.11 -11.24 5.73
N ASN A 485 11.01 -10.74 6.96
CA ASN A 485 11.60 -9.47 7.35
C ASN A 485 13.13 -9.59 7.47
N ASN A 486 13.61 -10.64 8.14
CA ASN A 486 14.99 -10.70 8.65
C ASN A 486 15.92 -11.64 7.85
N PHE A 487 15.39 -12.70 7.21
CA PHE A 487 16.21 -13.78 6.64
C PHE A 487 15.86 -14.16 5.19
N ALA A 488 15.06 -13.35 4.49
CA ALA A 488 14.54 -13.67 3.15
C ALA A 488 15.61 -13.96 2.09
N ASP A 489 16.81 -13.39 2.22
CA ASP A 489 17.91 -13.58 1.26
C ASP A 489 18.96 -14.63 1.67
N VAL A 490 18.78 -15.32 2.80
CA VAL A 490 19.70 -16.38 3.22
C VAL A 490 19.50 -17.64 2.37
N GLU A 491 20.54 -18.11 1.68
CA GLU A 491 20.45 -19.28 0.79
C GLU A 491 20.01 -20.55 1.52
N GLU A 492 20.45 -20.80 2.74
CA GLU A 492 20.01 -21.95 3.56
C GLU A 492 18.48 -21.94 3.77
N ILE A 493 17.91 -20.78 4.10
CA ILE A 493 16.44 -20.60 4.22
C ILE A 493 15.74 -20.84 2.88
N LYS A 494 16.33 -20.41 1.75
CA LYS A 494 15.80 -20.67 0.40
C LYS A 494 15.85 -22.16 0.05
N GLU A 495 16.93 -22.85 0.43
CA GLU A 495 17.17 -24.27 0.17
C GLU A 495 16.32 -25.20 1.03
N ASP A 496 15.92 -24.82 2.24
CA ASP A 496 15.02 -25.62 3.08
C ASP A 496 13.53 -25.27 2.92
N PHE A 497 13.17 -23.99 3.04
CA PHE A 497 11.78 -23.56 3.18
C PHE A 497 11.13 -23.17 1.84
N TYR A 498 11.84 -22.43 0.99
CA TYR A 498 11.22 -21.67 -0.10
C TYR A 498 11.00 -22.46 -1.40
N SER A 499 9.94 -22.12 -2.12
CA SER A 499 9.57 -22.75 -3.38
C SER A 499 10.56 -22.43 -4.50
N ARG A 500 10.82 -23.39 -5.39
CA ARG A 500 11.75 -23.23 -6.53
C ARG A 500 11.34 -22.13 -7.54
N GLN A 501 10.15 -21.55 -7.38
CA GLN A 501 9.65 -20.45 -8.21
C GLN A 501 10.05 -19.06 -7.65
N LEU A 502 10.55 -19.00 -6.41
CA LEU A 502 10.86 -17.76 -5.68
C LEU A 502 12.26 -17.86 -5.03
N LEU A 503 13.25 -18.34 -5.80
CA LEU A 503 14.66 -18.42 -5.33
C LEU A 503 15.50 -17.19 -5.69
N SER A 504 15.14 -16.43 -6.73
CA SER A 504 15.88 -15.23 -7.08
C SER A 504 15.53 -14.10 -6.11
N THR A 505 16.54 -13.39 -5.59
CA THR A 505 16.36 -12.18 -4.77
C THR A 505 15.38 -11.20 -5.40
N ARG A 506 15.39 -11.05 -6.74
CA ARG A 506 14.44 -10.19 -7.45
C ARG A 506 12.99 -10.64 -7.31
N ASP A 507 12.72 -11.94 -7.28
CA ASP A 507 11.35 -12.48 -7.16
C ASP A 507 10.88 -12.56 -5.71
N ILE A 508 11.81 -12.76 -4.77
CA ILE A 508 11.61 -12.57 -3.32
C ILE A 508 11.26 -11.11 -3.02
N GLU A 509 12.00 -10.14 -3.57
CA GLU A 509 11.69 -8.71 -3.40
C GLU A 509 10.36 -8.30 -4.04
N LYS A 510 10.03 -8.80 -5.25
CA LYS A 510 8.68 -8.64 -5.82
C LYS A 510 7.58 -9.26 -4.94
N PHE A 511 7.89 -10.28 -4.15
CA PHE A 511 6.95 -10.91 -3.23
C PHE A 511 6.80 -10.07 -1.95
N ARG A 512 7.90 -9.70 -1.29
CA ARG A 512 7.90 -8.78 -0.13
C ARG A 512 7.16 -7.47 -0.45
N ASN A 513 7.46 -6.83 -1.58
CA ASN A 513 6.78 -5.61 -2.02
C ASN A 513 5.27 -5.80 -2.24
N ARG A 514 4.82 -6.97 -2.73
CA ARG A 514 3.38 -7.29 -2.83
C ARG A 514 2.72 -7.43 -1.46
N LEU A 515 3.40 -8.01 -0.47
CA LEU A 515 2.92 -8.07 0.91
C LEU A 515 2.87 -6.67 1.56
N SER A 516 3.90 -5.83 1.36
CA SER A 516 3.88 -4.44 1.82
C SER A 516 2.74 -3.62 1.21
N TRP A 517 2.35 -3.90 -0.04
CA TRP A 517 1.16 -3.30 -0.67
C TRP A 517 -0.15 -3.85 -0.10
N LYS A 518 -0.25 -5.16 0.15
CA LYS A 518 -1.38 -5.79 0.86
C LYS A 518 -1.64 -5.08 2.19
N TYR A 519 -0.65 -5.00 3.09
CA TYR A 519 -0.84 -4.42 4.42
C TYR A 519 -1.35 -2.97 4.38
N ARG A 520 -0.84 -2.16 3.44
CA ARG A 520 -1.27 -0.76 3.24
C ARG A 520 -2.71 -0.66 2.71
N ILE A 521 -3.12 -1.56 1.82
CA ILE A 521 -4.49 -1.61 1.27
C ILE A 521 -5.46 -2.13 2.33
N GLU A 522 -5.06 -3.12 3.13
CA GLU A 522 -5.85 -3.65 4.24
C GLU A 522 -6.05 -2.57 5.31
N GLU A 523 -4.99 -1.96 5.87
CA GLU A 523 -5.08 -0.95 6.93
C GLU A 523 -5.92 0.30 6.54
N TYR A 524 -5.78 0.78 5.29
CA TYR A 524 -6.39 2.05 4.88
C TYR A 524 -7.66 1.96 4.05
N ILE A 525 -7.97 0.81 3.42
CA ILE A 525 -9.08 0.72 2.44
C ILE A 525 -10.00 -0.46 2.72
N GLU A 526 -9.47 -1.69 2.78
CA GLU A 526 -10.30 -2.89 2.86
C GLU A 526 -10.79 -3.19 4.28
N GLU A 527 -9.97 -3.07 5.33
CA GLU A 527 -10.43 -3.24 6.72
C GLU A 527 -11.49 -2.20 7.15
N PRO A 528 -11.34 -0.89 6.85
CA PRO A 528 -12.37 0.11 7.14
C PRO A 528 -13.69 -0.16 6.39
N LYS A 529 -13.60 -0.66 5.15
CA LYS A 529 -14.74 -1.07 4.33
C LYS A 529 -15.42 -2.32 4.89
N GLU A 530 -14.67 -3.35 5.27
CA GLU A 530 -15.20 -4.56 5.91
C GLU A 530 -15.90 -4.23 7.25
N ILE A 531 -15.35 -3.30 8.04
CA ILE A 531 -16.00 -2.75 9.24
C ILE A 531 -17.33 -2.05 8.91
N PHE A 532 -17.35 -1.19 7.88
CA PHE A 532 -18.55 -0.47 7.45
C PHE A 532 -19.64 -1.41 6.89
N GLU A 533 -19.24 -2.40 6.09
CA GLU A 533 -20.13 -3.43 5.53
C GLU A 533 -20.54 -4.49 6.57
N SER A 534 -20.01 -4.43 7.81
CA SER A 534 -20.24 -5.40 8.90
C SER A 534 -19.89 -6.84 8.50
N ASN A 535 -18.74 -6.98 7.84
CA ASN A 535 -18.18 -8.24 7.36
C ASN A 535 -16.84 -8.54 8.03
N PHE A 536 -16.52 -9.83 8.17
CA PHE A 536 -15.15 -10.31 8.36
C PHE A 536 -14.75 -11.17 7.17
N SER A 537 -13.53 -10.96 6.71
CA SER A 537 -12.86 -11.85 5.76
C SER A 537 -12.20 -13.04 6.45
N LEU A 538 -12.43 -14.24 5.92
CA LEU A 538 -11.78 -15.47 6.37
C LEU A 538 -11.05 -16.18 5.22
N PHE A 539 -9.89 -16.75 5.51
CA PHE A 539 -9.22 -17.72 4.65
C PHE A 539 -9.65 -19.13 5.05
N VAL A 540 -10.12 -19.93 4.08
CA VAL A 540 -10.59 -21.30 4.34
C VAL A 540 -10.12 -22.28 3.26
N LEU A 541 -10.03 -23.55 3.64
CA LEU A 541 -9.55 -24.63 2.79
C LEU A 541 -10.65 -25.17 1.88
N ASN A 542 -10.27 -25.54 0.66
CA ASN A 542 -11.08 -26.33 -0.26
C ASN A 542 -10.18 -27.33 -1.01
N GLU A 543 -10.78 -28.25 -1.77
CA GLU A 543 -10.09 -29.31 -2.53
C GLU A 543 -8.90 -28.83 -3.39
N ARG A 544 -8.91 -27.56 -3.82
CA ARG A 544 -7.90 -26.96 -4.72
C ARG A 544 -6.90 -26.06 -3.98
N GLY A 545 -7.16 -25.70 -2.73
CA GLY A 545 -6.31 -24.81 -1.93
C GLY A 545 -7.07 -23.81 -1.06
N ILE A 546 -6.51 -22.61 -0.86
CA ILE A 546 -7.02 -21.60 0.08
C ILE A 546 -7.89 -20.58 -0.65
N LYS A 547 -9.16 -20.42 -0.26
CA LYS A 547 -10.06 -19.37 -0.77
C LYS A 547 -10.30 -18.29 0.30
N LYS A 548 -10.55 -17.04 -0.13
CA LYS A 548 -11.12 -15.98 0.72
C LYS A 548 -12.65 -16.10 0.70
N ILE A 549 -13.29 -16.03 1.85
CA ILE A 549 -14.75 -15.89 2.00
C ILE A 549 -15.05 -14.67 2.88
N SER A 550 -16.28 -14.17 2.82
CA SER A 550 -16.79 -13.12 3.70
C SER A 550 -17.92 -13.68 4.56
N ILE A 551 -17.94 -13.33 5.84
CA ILE A 551 -19.02 -13.66 6.78
C ILE A 551 -19.58 -12.39 7.42
N TYR A 552 -20.88 -12.36 7.75
CA TYR A 552 -21.48 -11.22 8.43
C TYR A 552 -21.22 -11.27 9.94
N SER A 553 -20.90 -10.12 10.55
CA SER A 553 -20.90 -9.92 12.01
C SER A 553 -21.06 -8.43 12.39
N PRO A 554 -21.79 -8.05 13.46
CA PRO A 554 -22.06 -6.64 13.81
C PRO A 554 -20.85 -5.80 14.30
N ARG A 555 -19.99 -5.31 13.39
CA ARG A 555 -18.75 -4.53 13.67
C ARG A 555 -18.96 -3.06 14.12
N ARG A 556 -20.14 -2.68 14.64
CA ARG A 556 -20.48 -1.29 15.02
C ARG A 556 -19.53 -0.65 16.03
N HIS A 557 -18.99 -1.45 16.94
CA HIS A 557 -18.09 -1.00 18.01
C HIS A 557 -16.66 -0.72 17.51
N GLU A 558 -16.28 -1.26 16.35
CA GLU A 558 -15.05 -0.96 15.63
C GLU A 558 -15.24 0.28 14.75
N LEU A 559 -16.39 0.38 14.06
CA LEU A 559 -16.76 1.53 13.24
C LEU A 559 -16.70 2.84 14.05
N ALA A 560 -17.13 2.81 15.32
CA ALA A 560 -17.06 3.93 16.25
C ALA A 560 -15.64 4.28 16.76
N LYS A 561 -14.64 3.40 16.56
CA LYS A 561 -13.22 3.63 16.89
C LYS A 561 -12.41 4.16 15.69
N LEU A 562 -12.93 4.07 14.47
CA LEU A 562 -12.22 4.51 13.28
C LEU A 562 -11.92 6.02 13.33
N SER A 563 -10.71 6.39 12.90
CA SER A 563 -10.26 7.78 12.79
C SER A 563 -9.36 7.96 11.57
N GLY A 564 -8.97 9.19 11.25
CA GLY A 564 -8.01 9.48 10.18
C GLY A 564 -8.43 8.98 8.80
N ILE A 565 -7.52 8.28 8.11
CA ILE A 565 -7.75 7.74 6.75
C ILE A 565 -8.87 6.67 6.74
N PRO A 566 -8.87 5.65 7.63
CA PRO A 566 -9.99 4.70 7.77
C PRO A 566 -11.39 5.35 7.82
N LEU A 567 -11.58 6.34 8.70
CA LEU A 567 -12.84 7.06 8.82
C LEU A 567 -13.18 7.88 7.56
N THR A 568 -12.15 8.40 6.87
CA THR A 568 -12.34 9.12 5.60
C THR A 568 -12.84 8.18 4.50
N VAL A 569 -12.36 6.92 4.47
CA VAL A 569 -12.82 5.92 3.49
C VAL A 569 -14.27 5.52 3.74
N THR A 570 -14.68 5.28 4.98
CA THR A 570 -16.09 4.93 5.28
C THR A 570 -17.05 6.09 4.96
N LEU A 571 -16.67 7.33 5.30
CA LEU A 571 -17.43 8.53 4.91
C LEU A 571 -17.50 8.74 3.38
N LEU A 572 -16.46 8.35 2.63
CA LEU A 572 -16.48 8.40 1.16
C LEU A 572 -17.40 7.32 0.56
N LEU A 573 -17.48 6.13 1.16
CA LEU A 573 -18.43 5.07 0.77
C LEU A 573 -19.88 5.51 1.04
N GLU A 574 -20.17 6.03 2.23
CA GLU A 574 -21.47 6.60 2.58
C GLU A 574 -21.86 7.75 1.63
N THR A 575 -20.94 8.68 1.37
CA THR A 575 -21.15 9.80 0.46
C THR A 575 -21.40 9.33 -0.98
N ARG A 576 -20.65 8.33 -1.47
CA ARG A 576 -20.86 7.71 -2.78
C ARG A 576 -22.28 7.17 -2.90
N ASP A 577 -22.75 6.42 -1.91
CA ASP A 577 -24.01 5.71 -1.98
C ASP A 577 -25.22 6.62 -1.74
N ALA A 578 -25.06 7.69 -0.96
CA ALA A 578 -26.03 8.79 -0.86
C ALA A 578 -26.17 9.59 -2.18
N ILE A 579 -25.08 9.80 -2.92
CA ILE A 579 -25.08 10.59 -4.17
C ILE A 579 -25.44 9.76 -5.41
N ALA A 580 -25.16 8.46 -5.42
CA ALA A 580 -25.35 7.58 -6.57
C ALA A 580 -26.79 7.56 -7.15
N PRO A 581 -27.89 7.67 -6.38
CA PRO A 581 -29.23 7.84 -6.93
C PRO A 581 -29.37 9.12 -7.78
N GLY A 582 -28.90 10.26 -7.27
CA GLY A 582 -29.03 11.56 -7.92
C GLY A 582 -28.22 11.68 -9.22
N ILE A 583 -26.99 11.13 -9.25
CA ILE A 583 -26.17 11.08 -10.47
C ILE A 583 -26.83 10.17 -11.51
N ARG A 584 -27.32 8.98 -11.13
CA ARG A 584 -27.99 8.06 -12.07
C ARG A 584 -29.25 8.67 -12.69
N ALA A 585 -30.05 9.40 -11.91
CA ALA A 585 -31.21 10.15 -12.41
C ALA A 585 -30.80 11.29 -13.37
N THR A 586 -29.73 12.01 -13.06
CA THR A 586 -29.25 13.11 -13.91
C THR A 586 -28.69 12.59 -15.24
N VAL A 587 -27.94 11.49 -15.22
CA VAL A 587 -27.38 10.85 -16.43
C VAL A 587 -28.47 10.26 -17.32
N SER A 588 -29.54 9.67 -16.76
CA SER A 588 -30.66 9.17 -17.57
C SER A 588 -31.50 10.31 -18.19
N PHE A 589 -31.63 11.43 -17.50
CA PHE A 589 -32.26 12.65 -18.04
C PHE A 589 -31.44 13.23 -19.21
N ILE A 590 -30.12 13.36 -19.06
CA ILE A 590 -29.23 13.84 -20.15
C ILE A 590 -29.24 12.85 -21.32
N GLY A 591 -29.12 11.54 -21.06
CA GLY A 591 -29.14 10.50 -22.09
C GLY A 591 -30.44 10.47 -22.90
N SER A 592 -31.60 10.60 -22.24
CA SER A 592 -32.90 10.69 -22.93
C SER A 592 -33.04 12.00 -23.73
N GLY A 593 -32.51 13.12 -23.25
CA GLY A 593 -32.40 14.37 -24.02
C GLY A 593 -31.53 14.24 -25.28
N VAL A 594 -30.39 13.56 -25.19
CA VAL A 594 -29.50 13.29 -26.34
C VAL A 594 -30.16 12.35 -27.36
N VAL A 595 -30.84 11.29 -26.90
CA VAL A 595 -31.61 10.39 -27.78
C VAL A 595 -32.77 11.13 -28.46
N TYR A 596 -33.44 12.04 -27.76
CA TYR A 596 -34.48 12.90 -28.36
C TYR A 596 -33.91 13.83 -29.45
N LEU A 597 -32.77 14.47 -29.20
CA LEU A 597 -32.07 15.31 -30.19
C LEU A 597 -31.69 14.52 -31.45
N LEU A 598 -31.07 13.35 -31.28
CA LEU A 598 -30.68 12.48 -32.40
C LEU A 598 -31.89 11.99 -33.20
N THR A 599 -32.95 11.52 -32.54
CA THR A 599 -34.10 10.90 -33.22
C THR A 599 -35.10 11.92 -33.78
N GLN A 600 -35.46 12.97 -33.03
CA GLN A 600 -36.51 13.92 -33.43
C GLN A 600 -35.98 15.17 -34.12
N VAL A 601 -34.77 15.66 -33.80
CA VAL A 601 -34.22 16.85 -34.45
C VAL A 601 -33.39 16.45 -35.67
N ILE A 602 -32.34 15.65 -35.47
CA ILE A 602 -31.44 15.23 -36.56
C ILE A 602 -32.17 14.26 -37.51
N GLY A 603 -32.87 13.25 -36.98
CA GLY A 603 -33.63 12.30 -37.79
C GLY A 603 -34.72 12.95 -38.68
N ARG A 604 -35.46 13.94 -38.17
CA ARG A 604 -36.42 14.70 -39.00
C ARG A 604 -35.72 15.64 -39.98
N GLY A 605 -34.61 16.27 -39.60
CA GLY A 605 -33.81 17.11 -40.50
C GLY A 605 -33.33 16.33 -41.73
N ILE A 606 -32.72 15.16 -41.52
CA ILE A 606 -32.28 14.27 -42.60
C ILE A 606 -33.49 13.78 -43.42
N GLY A 607 -34.62 13.44 -42.79
CA GLY A 607 -35.84 13.04 -43.48
C GLY A 607 -36.45 14.13 -44.38
N LEU A 608 -36.36 15.40 -43.97
CA LEU A 608 -36.80 16.55 -44.78
C LEU A 608 -35.84 16.83 -45.94
N ILE A 609 -34.53 16.80 -45.71
CA ILE A 609 -33.51 16.95 -46.76
C ILE A 609 -33.64 15.83 -47.80
N GLY A 610 -33.80 14.58 -47.36
CA GLY A 610 -34.04 13.42 -48.23
C GLY A 610 -35.31 13.58 -49.08
N ARG A 611 -36.41 14.08 -48.50
CA ARG A 611 -37.62 14.42 -49.28
C ARG A 611 -37.37 15.50 -50.32
N GLY A 612 -36.66 16.57 -49.97
CA GLY A 612 -36.31 17.64 -50.90
C GLY A 612 -35.47 17.15 -52.09
N ILE A 613 -34.47 16.30 -51.82
CA ILE A 613 -33.63 15.69 -52.87
C ILE A 613 -34.47 14.75 -53.76
N ILE A 614 -35.32 13.90 -53.17
CA ILE A 614 -36.19 12.99 -53.94
C ILE A 614 -37.17 13.78 -54.83
N GLN A 615 -37.71 14.91 -54.35
CA GLN A 615 -38.57 15.78 -55.15
C GLN A 615 -37.79 16.50 -56.28
N GLY A 616 -36.56 16.96 -56.03
CA GLY A 616 -35.71 17.59 -57.05
C GLY A 616 -35.12 16.64 -58.09
N VAL A 617 -34.90 15.36 -57.75
CA VAL A 617 -34.46 14.33 -58.71
C VAL A 617 -35.63 13.78 -59.53
N GLY A 618 -36.84 13.73 -58.96
CA GLY A 618 -38.05 13.21 -59.61
C GLY A 618 -38.42 13.93 -60.90
N SER A 619 -38.23 15.26 -60.96
CA SER A 619 -38.46 16.07 -62.17
C SER A 619 -37.46 15.81 -63.30
N SER A 620 -36.25 15.34 -62.98
CA SER A 620 -35.14 15.27 -63.94
C SER A 620 -35.01 13.91 -64.64
N PHE A 621 -35.81 12.92 -64.26
CA PHE A 621 -35.70 11.53 -64.74
C PHE A 621 -36.80 11.08 -65.71
N GLN A 622 -37.82 11.93 -65.99
CA GLN A 622 -38.88 11.59 -66.93
C GLN A 622 -38.50 11.85 -68.40
N ASP A 623 -37.77 12.91 -68.71
CA ASP A 623 -37.40 13.26 -70.10
C ASP A 623 -36.40 12.28 -70.74
N ALA A 624 -35.58 11.61 -69.93
CA ALA A 624 -34.52 10.72 -70.40
C ALA A 624 -35.00 9.32 -70.86
N LYS A 625 -36.31 9.05 -70.93
CA LYS A 625 -36.84 7.67 -71.07
C LYS A 625 -37.89 7.41 -72.15
N PHE A 626 -37.97 8.28 -73.17
CA PHE A 626 -38.70 8.00 -74.41
C PHE A 626 -37.75 7.96 -75.63
N GLY A 627 -37.27 6.76 -75.99
CA GLY A 627 -36.43 6.62 -77.18
C GLY A 627 -35.87 5.21 -77.46
N ARG A 628 -36.64 4.40 -78.22
CA ARG A 628 -36.24 3.12 -78.86
C ARG A 628 -35.86 1.96 -77.90
N ASN A 629 -36.04 0.69 -78.26
CA ASN A 629 -36.78 0.13 -79.40
C ASN A 629 -37.45 -1.21 -79.02
N ASN A 630 -38.45 -1.63 -79.79
CA ASN A 630 -39.06 -2.96 -79.68
C ASN A 630 -38.10 -4.07 -80.14
N ASN A 631 -38.23 -5.27 -79.57
CA ASN A 631 -38.48 -6.47 -80.37
C ASN A 631 -39.09 -7.63 -79.56
N MET A 632 -39.71 -8.56 -80.30
CA MET A 632 -40.62 -9.63 -79.85
C MET A 632 -40.06 -10.64 -78.83
N GLY A 633 -40.97 -11.26 -78.05
CA GLY A 633 -40.64 -12.38 -77.15
C GLY A 633 -41.77 -12.85 -76.23
N GLU A 634 -42.95 -13.20 -76.77
CA GLU A 634 -44.04 -13.77 -75.95
C GLU A 634 -43.76 -15.24 -75.55
N ALA A 635 -43.94 -15.60 -74.26
CA ALA A 635 -45.05 -16.47 -73.82
C ALA A 635 -44.92 -17.03 -72.37
N ARG A 636 -45.79 -16.51 -71.48
CA ARG A 636 -46.59 -17.23 -70.46
C ARG A 636 -45.93 -18.13 -69.38
N LYS A 637 -46.12 -17.65 -68.12
CA LYS A 637 -46.55 -18.36 -66.89
C LYS A 637 -45.62 -19.43 -66.30
N SER A 638 -45.27 -19.46 -65.00
CA SER A 638 -45.86 -18.94 -63.74
C SER A 638 -47.05 -19.73 -63.15
N GLN A 639 -46.75 -20.68 -62.26
CA GLN A 639 -47.54 -21.02 -61.07
C GLN A 639 -46.77 -20.40 -59.87
N GLN A 640 -47.33 -19.69 -58.90
CA GLN A 640 -48.38 -20.03 -57.92
C GLN A 640 -48.10 -21.32 -57.12
N GLY A 641 -47.91 -21.31 -55.80
CA GLY A 641 -47.70 -20.19 -54.88
C GLY A 641 -48.07 -20.51 -53.42
N SER A 642 -47.59 -19.68 -52.49
CA SER A 642 -48.14 -19.39 -51.15
C SER A 642 -48.66 -20.56 -50.29
N ARG A 643 -47.97 -20.84 -49.17
CA ARG A 643 -48.48 -20.39 -47.85
C ARG A 643 -47.45 -20.46 -46.70
N ARG A 644 -47.75 -19.68 -45.66
CA ARG A 644 -47.04 -19.59 -44.37
C ARG A 644 -47.26 -20.84 -43.51
N GLN A 645 -46.32 -21.11 -42.61
CA GLN A 645 -46.62 -21.68 -41.29
C GLN A 645 -46.03 -20.80 -40.17
N LYS A 646 -46.48 -21.05 -38.93
CA LYS A 646 -46.13 -20.40 -37.66
C LYS A 646 -45.91 -21.49 -36.61
N GLY A 647 -45.15 -21.18 -35.55
CA GLY A 647 -44.74 -22.12 -34.50
C GLY A 647 -43.21 -22.19 -34.48
N SER A 648 -42.48 -21.95 -33.37
CA SER A 648 -42.86 -21.82 -31.96
C SER A 648 -43.56 -23.05 -31.37
N ILE A 649 -42.74 -24.02 -30.95
CA ILE A 649 -42.51 -24.22 -29.51
C ILE A 649 -41.08 -23.76 -29.24
#